data_AF-A0A1H3LW12-F1
#
_entry.id   AF-A0A1H3LW12-F1
#
_cell.length_a   1.000
_cell.length_b   1.000
_cell.length_c   1.000
_cell.angle_alpha   90.00
_cell.angle_beta   90.00
_cell.angle_gamma   90.00
#
_symmetry.space_group_name_H-M   'P 1'
#
loop_
_entity.id
_entity.type
_entity.pdbx_description
1 polymer ?
#
loop_
_entity_poly.entity_id
_entity_poly.type
_entity_poly.pdbx_seq_one_letter_code
_entity_poly.pdbx_strand_id
1 'polypeptide(L)'
;MAVPTLPGSARPRHHAPPGHPSRRTQRGRWTVISVLALAFASVLMVAAYANSELTPDSVHETDVQDNVPAEVLQGGPIINAAGGTPRSYRMPPKTIALTFDDGPDPWWTRKVLDVLRRHQARATFFVVGSEVARQPVLTRDIAANGHELGAHTFTHPDLTAVPSWRRHLEYAQTQLAIAKAAGVQTALLRFPYSSKAEAFDDRDWPVIREAGDLGYLVVVNDTDSQDWARPGVDAIVRNMTPPGDSGAIILLHDSGGDRSQTVAALDRFIPAMQARGYRFTTVTAGLNQTLADAAATTPPMRENPAASRLDRWRGAALLWAVEFADGTLRVLALIFVLVGVLALGRTLLLLVLAGRHARRRRARSWSWGPPVAEPVSVVVPAYNEKEGIAAAVRSLAGGDYPEIEVIVVDDGSTDGTADIAEELGLPNVRVVRKPNGGKATALNTGIALARHELIVMVDGDTIFEADSIRRLVQPFADPAVGAVAGNVKVGNQDTMIGRWQQIEYVIGFNLDRRLYETLQCMPTIPGAIGAFRRRALIDVGGVSGDTLAEDTDLTMALSRVGWKVVYEETARAWTEAPATLEQLWKQRYRWSYGTMQAMWKHRRALVEHGASGRFGRRCLPMLSLFGVLLPLLGPVIDLMAVYGLFFADWTKTLGAWLAMLALQFVTAVVAFRLDRGPMRSLWSLPLQQFAYRQLMYLVLIQSVVTAVSGVWLRWHKLQRTGETAVSGRPGRTAIARARAALTRDSGRDRYIDTLRAVALGRVIVYHMFGFAWLSVVFPAMGVMFALAGSLMARSLDRNSGGAVVVGRVRRLLPALWVFGAVLLAAMIWHDGWGQLPAWPRLLTWVVPVTSPPGTEWVADGTEVLWYLVTYLWLVLLSPAALWLYRRRPVATVLLPLAALAVLELASPLAEGPVQAVVTDVATFGACWVIGFAHRDGALRRMALPLLVGGAMLALGVGAAWAVTHRDEFGYDLNGLPLAQGFYSLGFVMLLLRARPSMAWLSRIRVLDRLVTLLNARAVTVYLWHNVAIALCFVVGDWFGVWRLGDVGYLPVALALLVVPLLLVGWVEDLGGRRRPRLLPWRPSVPAPAAPAEARSGARRALSGHSR
;
A
#
# COMPACT_ATOMS: atom_id res chain seq x y z
N MET A 1 -60.18 28.57 -50.16
CA MET A 1 -60.11 27.09 -50.16
C MET A 1 -59.29 26.64 -48.97
N ALA A 2 -59.77 25.61 -48.29
CA ALA A 2 -59.43 25.23 -46.92
C ALA A 2 -58.00 24.69 -46.73
N VAL A 3 -57.42 25.03 -45.58
CA VAL A 3 -56.23 24.42 -44.97
C VAL A 3 -56.62 23.10 -44.31
N PRO A 4 -55.97 21.96 -44.58
CA PRO A 4 -56.22 20.73 -43.84
C PRO A 4 -55.46 20.72 -42.51
N THR A 5 -56.15 20.17 -41.52
CA THR A 5 -55.88 20.09 -40.09
C THR A 5 -54.78 19.09 -39.70
N LEU A 6 -54.02 19.45 -38.67
CA LEU A 6 -53.08 18.57 -37.93
C LEU A 6 -53.85 17.55 -37.07
N PRO A 7 -53.44 16.27 -36.99
CA PRO A 7 -53.93 15.35 -35.97
C PRO A 7 -53.07 15.40 -34.69
N GLY A 8 -53.73 15.66 -33.56
CA GLY A 8 -53.58 14.87 -32.33
C GLY A 8 -52.34 15.10 -31.46
N SER A 9 -52.51 15.93 -30.44
CA SER A 9 -51.60 16.08 -29.30
C SER A 9 -51.48 14.81 -28.46
N ALA A 10 -50.36 14.10 -28.58
CA ALA A 10 -49.93 13.12 -27.58
C ALA A 10 -49.40 13.87 -26.35
N ARG A 11 -50.10 13.75 -25.21
CA ARG A 11 -49.67 14.28 -23.91
C ARG A 11 -48.23 13.85 -23.59
N PRO A 12 -47.34 14.74 -23.12
CA PRO A 12 -46.04 14.34 -22.63
C PRO A 12 -46.23 13.51 -21.36
N ARG A 13 -45.79 12.25 -21.39
CA ARG A 13 -45.68 11.43 -20.19
C ARG A 13 -44.67 12.12 -19.26
N HIS A 14 -45.14 12.69 -18.16
CA HIS A 14 -44.28 13.09 -17.06
C HIS A 14 -43.55 11.84 -16.53
N HIS A 15 -42.31 11.65 -16.97
CA HIS A 15 -41.40 10.76 -16.27
C HIS A 15 -41.05 11.40 -14.94
N ALA A 16 -41.51 10.78 -13.84
CA ALA A 16 -41.06 11.08 -12.50
C ALA A 16 -39.52 11.06 -12.47
N PRO A 17 -38.87 11.97 -11.71
CA PRO A 17 -37.42 11.99 -11.63
C PRO A 17 -36.91 10.63 -11.11
N PRO A 18 -35.89 10.03 -11.73
CA PRO A 18 -35.30 8.81 -11.18
C PRO A 18 -34.75 9.16 -9.79
N GLY A 19 -35.30 8.49 -8.77
CA GLY A 19 -34.90 8.70 -7.39
C GLY A 19 -33.39 8.51 -7.23
N HIS A 20 -32.75 9.37 -6.43
CA HIS A 20 -31.38 9.16 -5.99
C HIS A 20 -31.22 7.69 -5.56
N PRO A 21 -30.20 6.96 -6.05
CA PRO A 21 -29.98 5.59 -5.60
C PRO A 21 -29.93 5.61 -4.07
N SER A 22 -30.87 4.89 -3.44
CA SER A 22 -31.00 4.91 -1.99
C SER A 22 -29.68 4.47 -1.36
N ARG A 23 -29.28 5.05 -0.22
CA ARG A 23 -28.07 4.67 0.53
C ARG A 23 -27.93 3.15 0.76
N ARG A 24 -29.04 2.40 0.72
CA ARG A 24 -29.07 0.92 0.77
C ARG A 24 -28.43 0.27 -0.46
N THR A 25 -28.68 0.76 -1.67
CA THR A 25 -28.13 0.20 -2.92
C THR A 25 -26.62 0.41 -3.05
N GLN A 26 -26.09 1.54 -2.57
CA GLN A 26 -24.64 1.78 -2.50
C GLN A 26 -23.96 0.84 -1.49
N ARG A 27 -24.57 0.59 -0.32
CA ARG A 27 -24.01 -0.33 0.68
C ARG A 27 -23.89 -1.76 0.16
N GLY A 28 -24.90 -2.27 -0.56
CA GLY A 28 -24.85 -3.62 -1.13
C GLY A 28 -23.71 -3.83 -2.12
N ARG A 29 -23.42 -2.83 -2.97
CA ARG A 29 -22.29 -2.86 -3.92
C ARG A 29 -20.93 -2.99 -3.21
N TRP A 30 -20.71 -2.21 -2.14
CA TRP A 30 -19.46 -2.27 -1.39
C TRP A 30 -19.31 -3.59 -0.64
N THR A 31 -20.38 -4.18 -0.10
CA THR A 31 -20.31 -5.49 0.55
C THR A 31 -19.88 -6.58 -0.42
N VAL A 32 -20.45 -6.63 -1.63
CA VAL A 32 -20.05 -7.62 -2.65
C VAL A 32 -18.59 -7.43 -3.06
N ILE A 33 -18.16 -6.20 -3.31
CA ILE A 33 -16.76 -5.90 -3.63
C ILE A 33 -15.82 -6.32 -2.50
N SER A 34 -16.16 -6.04 -1.24
CA SER A 34 -15.36 -6.45 -0.08
C SER A 34 -15.27 -7.96 0.07
N VAL A 35 -16.37 -8.70 -0.17
CA VAL A 35 -16.37 -10.16 -0.12
C VAL A 35 -15.52 -10.75 -1.24
N LEU A 36 -15.64 -10.24 -2.47
CA LEU A 36 -14.81 -10.67 -3.59
C LEU A 36 -13.33 -10.34 -3.37
N ALA A 37 -13.03 -9.15 -2.86
CA ALA A 37 -11.67 -8.76 -2.52
C ALA A 37 -11.08 -9.63 -1.40
N LEU A 38 -11.87 -9.98 -0.37
CA LEU A 38 -11.44 -10.87 0.69
C LEU A 38 -11.19 -12.28 0.17
N ALA A 39 -12.12 -12.84 -0.62
CA ALA A 39 -11.96 -14.15 -1.23
C ALA A 39 -10.69 -14.21 -2.10
N PHE A 40 -10.47 -13.18 -2.92
CA PHE A 40 -9.28 -13.06 -3.74
C PHE A 40 -7.99 -12.90 -2.92
N ALA A 41 -8.01 -12.12 -1.84
CA ALA A 41 -6.89 -12.00 -0.92
C ALA A 41 -6.59 -13.34 -0.21
N SER A 42 -7.61 -14.12 0.16
CA SER A 42 -7.44 -15.46 0.72
C SER A 42 -6.77 -16.40 -0.28
N VAL A 43 -7.15 -16.36 -1.57
CA VAL A 43 -6.51 -17.15 -2.62
C VAL A 43 -5.02 -16.79 -2.76
N LEU A 44 -4.70 -15.50 -2.77
CA LEU A 44 -3.31 -15.05 -2.81
C LEU A 44 -2.54 -15.45 -1.54
N MET A 45 -3.18 -15.48 -0.36
CA MET A 45 -2.54 -15.93 0.87
C MET A 45 -2.25 -17.44 0.85
N VAL A 46 -3.16 -18.24 0.32
CA VAL A 46 -2.92 -19.68 0.09
C VAL A 46 -1.74 -19.86 -0.86
N ALA A 47 -1.71 -19.09 -1.96
CA ALA A 47 -0.59 -19.13 -2.90
C ALA A 47 0.73 -18.71 -2.23
N ALA A 48 0.71 -17.64 -1.44
CA ALA A 48 1.86 -17.15 -0.71
C ALA A 48 2.40 -18.18 0.29
N TYR A 49 1.50 -18.84 1.03
CA TYR A 49 1.87 -19.90 1.97
C TYR A 49 2.43 -21.13 1.24
N ALA A 50 1.76 -21.62 0.21
CA ALA A 50 2.20 -22.81 -0.53
C ALA A 50 3.48 -22.59 -1.34
N ASN A 51 3.78 -21.34 -1.73
CA ASN A 51 4.98 -20.98 -2.50
C ASN A 51 6.06 -20.29 -1.63
N SER A 52 5.90 -20.25 -0.31
CA SER A 52 6.93 -19.66 0.56
C SER A 52 8.11 -20.61 0.68
N GLU A 53 9.00 -20.59 -0.31
CA GLU A 53 10.40 -20.94 -0.08
C GLU A 53 11.00 -19.80 0.74
N LEU A 54 10.98 -19.95 2.07
CA LEU A 54 11.81 -19.10 2.91
C LEU A 54 13.26 -19.41 2.52
N THR A 55 13.98 -18.35 2.16
CA THR A 55 15.37 -18.26 1.70
C THR A 55 16.35 -19.26 2.31
N PRO A 56 17.44 -19.57 1.57
CA PRO A 56 18.20 -20.81 1.66
C PRO A 56 18.86 -21.06 3.01
N ASP A 57 19.07 -22.35 3.27
CA ASP A 57 19.88 -23.03 4.27
C ASP A 57 20.87 -22.06 4.94
N SER A 58 20.42 -21.45 6.04
CA SER A 58 21.38 -20.99 7.03
C SER A 58 21.99 -22.25 7.63
N VAL A 59 23.28 -22.43 7.41
CA VAL A 59 24.09 -23.38 8.17
C VAL A 59 23.89 -23.00 9.65
N HIS A 60 23.14 -23.81 10.39
CA HIS A 60 23.16 -23.73 11.85
C HIS A 60 24.54 -24.23 12.27
N GLU A 61 25.30 -23.37 12.95
CA GLU A 61 26.41 -23.84 13.78
C GLU A 61 25.79 -24.57 14.98
N THR A 62 26.32 -25.75 15.31
CA THR A 62 25.86 -26.53 16.45
C THR A 62 25.97 -25.68 17.73
N ASP A 63 24.85 -25.47 18.41
CA ASP A 63 24.79 -24.75 19.68
C ASP A 63 24.99 -25.73 20.86
N VAL A 64 24.69 -25.29 22.09
CA VAL A 64 24.75 -26.11 23.31
C VAL A 64 23.85 -27.36 23.21
N GLN A 65 24.37 -28.52 23.64
CA GLN A 65 23.71 -29.84 23.55
C GLN A 65 23.38 -30.46 24.92
N ASP A 66 23.37 -29.66 25.99
CA ASP A 66 23.30 -30.15 27.38
C ASP A 66 22.01 -30.92 27.70
N ASN A 67 20.93 -30.65 26.97
CA ASN A 67 19.60 -31.24 27.17
C ASN A 67 19.29 -32.38 26.19
N VAL A 68 20.17 -32.67 25.22
CA VAL A 68 19.99 -33.76 24.26
C VAL A 68 20.51 -35.08 24.86
N PRO A 69 19.69 -36.15 24.94
CA PRO A 69 20.12 -37.41 25.53
C PRO A 69 21.29 -38.07 24.77
N ALA A 70 22.27 -38.58 25.52
CA ALA A 70 23.46 -39.21 24.95
C ALA A 70 23.11 -40.44 24.08
N GLU A 71 22.02 -41.15 24.41
CA GLU A 71 21.48 -42.28 23.64
C GLU A 71 20.98 -41.88 22.24
N VAL A 72 20.67 -40.59 22.05
CA VAL A 72 20.30 -40.01 20.75
C VAL A 72 21.56 -39.54 20.01
N LEU A 73 22.43 -38.75 20.66
CA LEU A 73 23.65 -38.22 20.04
C LEU A 73 24.62 -39.31 19.57
N GLN A 74 24.81 -40.37 20.37
CA GLN A 74 25.67 -41.52 20.05
C GLN A 74 24.91 -42.67 19.37
N GLY A 75 23.61 -42.46 19.21
CA GLY A 75 22.62 -43.40 18.74
C GLY A 75 22.61 -43.61 17.22
N GLY A 76 21.57 -44.31 16.76
CA GLY A 76 21.32 -44.48 15.33
C GLY A 76 20.48 -43.36 14.68
N PRO A 77 20.44 -43.29 13.34
CA PRO A 77 19.77 -42.24 12.59
C PRO A 77 18.24 -42.31 12.59
N ILE A 78 17.63 -43.31 13.23
CA ILE A 78 16.17 -43.39 13.41
C ILE A 78 15.85 -43.14 14.87
N ILE A 79 15.23 -42.01 15.18
CA ILE A 79 14.90 -41.58 16.54
C ILE A 79 13.42 -41.79 16.82
N ASN A 80 13.12 -42.52 17.89
CA ASN A 80 11.81 -42.58 18.50
C ASN A 80 11.86 -41.82 19.84
N ALA A 81 11.26 -40.63 19.88
CA ALA A 81 11.21 -39.80 21.08
C ALA A 81 9.90 -39.95 21.89
N ALA A 82 9.02 -40.89 21.50
CA ALA A 82 7.74 -41.09 22.18
C ALA A 82 7.91 -41.76 23.55
N GLY A 83 7.05 -41.40 24.53
CA GLY A 83 6.92 -42.14 25.78
C GLY A 83 8.00 -41.88 26.84
N GLY A 84 8.68 -40.73 26.79
CA GLY A 84 9.53 -40.20 27.85
C GLY A 84 10.97 -40.72 27.90
N THR A 85 11.26 -41.91 27.36
CA THR A 85 12.65 -42.40 27.17
C THR A 85 12.93 -42.58 25.68
N PRO A 86 13.77 -41.74 25.07
CA PRO A 86 14.04 -41.82 23.65
C PRO A 86 14.88 -43.04 23.30
N ARG A 87 14.64 -43.58 22.11
CA ARG A 87 15.38 -44.71 21.55
C ARG A 87 15.86 -44.37 20.16
N SER A 88 17.03 -44.89 19.80
CA SER A 88 17.61 -44.70 18.47
C SER A 88 17.96 -46.06 17.85
N TYR A 89 17.85 -46.17 16.52
CA TYR A 89 18.07 -47.44 15.80
C TYR A 89 18.96 -47.24 14.57
N ARG A 90 19.77 -48.26 14.26
CA ARG A 90 20.65 -48.32 13.09
C ARG A 90 20.15 -49.33 12.06
N MET A 91 20.55 -49.13 10.81
CA MET A 91 20.35 -50.13 9.75
C MET A 91 21.15 -51.40 10.03
N PRO A 92 20.64 -52.59 9.66
CA PRO A 92 21.41 -53.83 9.76
C PRO A 92 22.72 -53.77 8.93
N PRO A 93 23.76 -54.53 9.30
CA PRO A 93 24.99 -54.62 8.50
C PRO A 93 24.71 -54.93 7.02
N LYS A 94 25.51 -54.36 6.12
CA LYS A 94 25.34 -54.48 4.66
C LYS A 94 23.95 -54.11 4.12
N THR A 95 23.26 -53.18 4.78
CA THR A 95 21.94 -52.71 4.34
C THR A 95 21.93 -51.19 4.16
N ILE A 96 21.52 -50.73 2.97
CA ILE A 96 21.46 -49.31 2.61
C ILE A 96 20.01 -48.88 2.41
N ALA A 97 19.61 -47.81 3.10
CA ALA A 97 18.40 -47.08 2.80
C ALA A 97 18.78 -45.78 2.06
N LEU A 98 18.46 -45.71 0.77
CA LEU A 98 18.57 -44.47 0.01
C LEU A 98 17.40 -43.57 0.37
N THR A 99 17.69 -42.34 0.79
CA THR A 99 16.68 -41.34 1.15
C THR A 99 16.78 -40.12 0.27
N PHE A 100 15.65 -39.60 -0.19
CA PHE A 100 15.56 -38.44 -1.07
C PHE A 100 14.68 -37.36 -0.45
N ASP A 101 15.22 -36.16 -0.32
CA ASP A 101 14.54 -35.00 0.25
C ASP A 101 14.15 -33.99 -0.85
N ASP A 102 13.24 -33.07 -0.50
CA ASP A 102 12.70 -31.94 -1.28
C ASP A 102 11.68 -32.25 -2.39
N GLY A 103 11.65 -33.48 -2.91
CA GLY A 103 10.73 -33.87 -3.97
C GLY A 103 9.25 -33.89 -3.57
N PRO A 104 8.34 -34.20 -4.51
CA PRO A 104 8.62 -34.61 -5.89
C PRO A 104 8.80 -33.46 -6.89
N ASP A 105 9.92 -33.43 -7.61
CA ASP A 105 10.16 -32.56 -8.76
C ASP A 105 9.69 -33.23 -10.09
N PRO A 106 9.01 -32.50 -10.99
CA PRO A 106 8.47 -33.08 -12.22
C PRO A 106 9.53 -33.64 -13.20
N TRP A 107 10.79 -33.23 -13.09
CA TRP A 107 11.89 -33.65 -13.98
C TRP A 107 12.87 -34.61 -13.32
N TRP A 108 13.33 -34.29 -12.10
CA TRP A 108 14.42 -34.99 -11.43
C TRP A 108 13.97 -36.24 -10.70
N THR A 109 12.88 -36.18 -9.93
CA THR A 109 12.30 -37.36 -9.28
C THR A 109 12.01 -38.47 -10.29
N ARG A 110 11.51 -38.14 -11.49
CA ARG A 110 11.29 -39.13 -12.56
C ARG A 110 12.58 -39.85 -12.97
N LYS A 111 13.66 -39.10 -13.18
CA LYS A 111 14.97 -39.67 -13.54
C LYS A 111 15.55 -40.52 -12.42
N VAL A 112 15.38 -40.11 -11.17
CA VAL A 112 15.77 -40.90 -9.99
C VAL A 112 15.00 -42.21 -9.96
N LEU A 113 13.67 -42.18 -10.12
CA LEU A 113 12.84 -43.39 -10.19
C LEU A 113 13.26 -44.32 -11.34
N ASP A 114 13.65 -43.77 -12.49
CA ASP A 114 14.15 -44.57 -13.61
C ASP A 114 15.48 -45.27 -13.31
N VAL A 115 16.41 -44.62 -12.58
CA VAL A 115 17.65 -45.25 -12.12
C VAL A 115 17.35 -46.36 -11.10
N LEU A 116 16.50 -46.08 -10.11
CA LEU A 116 16.13 -47.05 -9.08
C LEU A 116 15.47 -48.29 -9.68
N ARG A 117 14.58 -48.10 -10.66
CA ARG A 117 13.92 -49.20 -11.39
C ARG A 117 14.92 -50.03 -12.18
N ARG A 118 15.88 -49.40 -12.86
CA ARG A 118 16.93 -50.11 -13.63
C ARG A 118 17.78 -51.03 -12.76
N HIS A 119 18.10 -50.60 -11.54
CA HIS A 119 18.93 -51.37 -10.60
C HIS A 119 18.15 -52.16 -9.56
N GLN A 120 16.81 -52.23 -9.68
CA GLN A 120 15.91 -52.92 -8.75
C GLN A 120 16.10 -52.51 -7.28
N ALA A 121 16.38 -51.23 -7.04
CA ALA A 121 16.58 -50.69 -5.70
C ALA A 121 15.29 -50.01 -5.19
N ARG A 122 14.93 -50.30 -3.93
CA ARG A 122 13.89 -49.54 -3.19
C ARG A 122 14.55 -48.38 -2.44
N ALA A 123 13.76 -47.34 -2.15
CA ALA A 123 14.21 -46.11 -1.52
C ALA A 123 13.05 -45.46 -0.74
N THR A 124 13.37 -44.51 0.14
CA THR A 124 12.40 -43.72 0.91
C THR A 124 12.48 -42.26 0.46
N PHE A 125 11.34 -41.63 0.16
CA PHE A 125 11.26 -40.23 -0.31
C PHE A 125 10.60 -39.38 0.76
N PHE A 126 11.36 -38.46 1.37
CA PHE A 126 10.85 -37.44 2.28
C PHE A 126 10.33 -36.28 1.46
N VAL A 127 9.01 -36.27 1.25
CA VAL A 127 8.36 -35.36 0.30
C VAL A 127 7.87 -34.09 0.98
N VAL A 128 8.02 -32.96 0.28
CA VAL A 128 7.48 -31.67 0.69
C VAL A 128 6.00 -31.59 0.31
N GLY A 129 5.13 -31.31 1.27
CA GLY A 129 3.68 -31.40 1.08
C GLY A 129 3.13 -30.46 0.00
N SER A 130 3.71 -29.28 -0.19
CA SER A 130 3.33 -28.36 -1.27
C SER A 130 3.71 -28.90 -2.66
N GLU A 131 4.85 -29.59 -2.80
CA GLU A 131 5.23 -30.29 -4.03
C GLU A 131 4.37 -31.52 -4.30
N VAL A 132 3.98 -32.27 -3.26
CA VAL A 132 2.97 -33.34 -3.39
C VAL A 132 1.65 -32.78 -3.93
N ALA A 133 1.24 -31.60 -3.46
CA ALA A 133 0.01 -30.97 -3.93
C ALA A 133 0.08 -30.57 -5.41
N ARG A 134 1.28 -30.21 -5.91
CA ARG A 134 1.53 -29.85 -7.31
C ARG A 134 1.76 -31.06 -8.22
N GLN A 135 2.35 -32.14 -7.69
CA GLN A 135 2.70 -33.36 -8.42
C GLN A 135 2.02 -34.63 -7.87
N PRO A 136 0.69 -34.64 -7.65
CA PRO A 136 0.02 -35.75 -6.97
C PRO A 136 0.05 -37.08 -7.74
N VAL A 137 0.21 -37.01 -9.07
CA VAL A 137 0.37 -38.19 -9.92
C VAL A 137 1.76 -38.81 -9.68
N LEU A 138 2.80 -37.99 -9.63
CA LEU A 138 4.17 -38.47 -9.43
C LEU A 138 4.36 -39.05 -8.02
N THR A 139 3.78 -38.44 -6.99
CA THR A 139 3.79 -39.02 -5.62
C THR A 139 3.13 -40.39 -5.57
N ARG A 140 2.03 -40.57 -6.32
CA ARG A 140 1.38 -41.88 -6.45
C ARG A 140 2.28 -42.89 -7.12
N ASP A 141 2.99 -42.47 -8.17
CA ASP A 141 3.92 -43.33 -8.89
C ASP A 141 5.09 -43.78 -7.99
N ILE A 142 5.62 -42.89 -7.14
CA ILE A 142 6.64 -43.25 -6.13
C ILE A 142 6.14 -44.42 -5.27
N ALA A 143 4.97 -44.27 -4.64
CA ALA A 143 4.40 -45.31 -3.77
C ALA A 143 4.03 -46.60 -4.54
N ALA A 144 3.46 -46.47 -5.75
CA ALA A 144 3.03 -47.60 -6.56
C ALA A 144 4.20 -48.43 -7.11
N ASN A 145 5.39 -47.84 -7.30
CA ASN A 145 6.62 -48.55 -7.64
C ASN A 145 7.30 -49.20 -6.41
N GLY A 146 6.65 -49.18 -5.25
CA GLY A 146 7.14 -49.81 -4.03
C GLY A 146 8.17 -48.97 -3.28
N HIS A 147 8.28 -47.66 -3.52
CA HIS A 147 9.09 -46.79 -2.66
C HIS A 147 8.28 -46.34 -1.43
N GLU A 148 8.97 -46.02 -0.35
CA GLU A 148 8.35 -45.51 0.87
C GLU A 148 8.24 -43.99 0.83
N LEU A 149 7.16 -43.42 1.39
CA LEU A 149 7.00 -41.98 1.55
C LEU A 149 7.25 -41.59 3.01
N GLY A 150 8.01 -40.52 3.24
CA GLY A 150 8.17 -39.81 4.50
C GLY A 150 7.70 -38.36 4.36
N ALA A 151 7.40 -37.70 5.47
CA ALA A 151 7.04 -36.29 5.46
C ALA A 151 8.30 -35.41 5.61
N HIS A 152 8.40 -34.35 4.81
CA HIS A 152 9.46 -33.35 4.90
C HIS A 152 8.87 -31.94 5.09
N THR A 153 7.82 -31.82 5.89
CA THR A 153 7.01 -30.60 6.10
C THR A 153 6.27 -30.10 4.84
N PHE A 154 5.39 -29.10 4.98
CA PHE A 154 4.53 -28.66 3.88
C PHE A 154 5.23 -27.57 3.04
N THR A 155 5.92 -26.63 3.69
CA THR A 155 6.61 -25.49 3.05
C THR A 155 8.12 -25.45 3.32
N HIS A 156 8.75 -26.54 3.79
CA HIS A 156 10.18 -26.61 4.09
C HIS A 156 10.72 -25.52 5.07
N PRO A 157 10.04 -25.17 6.18
CA PRO A 157 10.59 -24.21 7.13
C PRO A 157 11.61 -24.85 8.09
N ASP A 158 12.50 -24.03 8.66
CA ASP A 158 13.24 -24.41 9.87
C ASP A 158 12.24 -24.52 11.05
N LEU A 159 12.10 -25.73 11.59
CA LEU A 159 11.11 -26.06 12.61
C LEU A 159 11.47 -25.46 13.98
N THR A 160 12.74 -25.17 14.23
CA THR A 160 13.19 -24.48 15.46
C THR A 160 12.80 -22.99 15.44
N ALA A 161 12.61 -22.41 14.25
CA ALA A 161 12.29 -21.00 14.05
C ALA A 161 10.78 -20.70 13.95
N VAL A 162 9.91 -21.72 13.99
CA VAL A 162 8.46 -21.58 13.87
C VAL A 162 7.72 -22.12 15.11
N PRO A 163 6.58 -21.54 15.51
CA PRO A 163 5.85 -21.97 16.70
C PRO A 163 5.18 -23.34 16.53
N SER A 164 4.89 -24.03 17.64
CA SER A 164 4.30 -25.39 17.69
C SER A 164 3.04 -25.55 16.85
N TRP A 165 2.09 -24.60 16.92
CA TRP A 165 0.87 -24.67 16.13
C TRP A 165 1.14 -24.68 14.62
N ARG A 166 2.21 -24.00 14.17
CA ARG A 166 2.62 -24.00 12.76
C ARG A 166 3.31 -25.31 12.42
N ARG A 167 4.20 -25.83 13.27
CA ARG A 167 4.80 -27.16 13.07
C ARG A 167 3.76 -28.26 12.90
N HIS A 168 2.77 -28.30 13.79
CA HIS A 168 1.63 -29.23 13.69
C HIS A 168 0.89 -29.09 12.35
N LEU A 169 0.73 -27.86 11.85
CA LEU A 169 0.11 -27.61 10.56
C LEU A 169 0.97 -28.15 9.41
N GLU A 170 2.28 -27.92 9.43
CA GLU A 170 3.24 -28.45 8.44
C GLU A 170 3.16 -29.98 8.34
N TYR A 171 3.15 -30.68 9.47
CA TYR A 171 3.06 -32.15 9.50
C TYR A 171 1.69 -32.62 9.01
N ALA A 172 0.62 -32.05 9.54
CA ALA A 172 -0.74 -32.46 9.22
C ALA A 172 -1.08 -32.23 7.74
N GLN A 173 -0.68 -31.09 7.17
CA GLN A 173 -0.95 -30.79 5.76
C GLN A 173 -0.13 -31.67 4.82
N THR A 174 1.12 -31.96 5.14
CA THR A 174 1.94 -32.92 4.38
C THR A 174 1.31 -34.29 4.40
N GLN A 175 0.84 -34.74 5.56
CA GLN A 175 0.13 -36.00 5.69
C GLN A 175 -1.18 -36.02 4.88
N LEU A 176 -1.96 -34.93 4.89
CA LEU A 176 -3.16 -34.83 4.07
C LEU A 176 -2.86 -34.82 2.56
N ALA A 177 -1.77 -34.17 2.15
CA ALA A 177 -1.33 -34.14 0.76
C ALA A 177 -0.94 -35.56 0.28
N ILE A 178 -0.12 -36.29 1.04
CA ILE A 178 0.26 -37.68 0.76
C ILE A 178 -0.99 -38.59 0.72
N ALA A 179 -1.88 -38.44 1.70
CA ALA A 179 -3.12 -39.22 1.78
C ALA A 179 -3.95 -39.06 0.50
N LYS A 180 -4.11 -37.83 0.00
CA LYS A 180 -4.85 -37.59 -1.24
C LYS A 180 -4.11 -38.07 -2.48
N ALA A 181 -2.81 -37.80 -2.59
CA ALA A 181 -2.03 -38.08 -3.79
C ALA A 181 -1.84 -39.60 -4.03
N ALA A 182 -1.36 -40.29 -3.00
CA ALA A 182 -0.95 -41.70 -3.06
C ALA A 182 -1.92 -42.66 -2.34
N GLY A 183 -2.86 -42.17 -1.54
CA GLY A 183 -3.82 -43.02 -0.82
C GLY A 183 -3.26 -43.65 0.46
N VAL A 184 -2.10 -43.19 0.93
CA VAL A 184 -1.34 -43.79 2.04
C VAL A 184 -0.99 -42.73 3.10
N GLN A 185 -0.49 -43.18 4.25
CA GLN A 185 0.05 -42.34 5.32
C GLN A 185 1.48 -42.73 5.65
N THR A 186 2.18 -41.91 6.43
CA THR A 186 3.53 -42.19 6.88
C THR A 186 3.71 -41.86 8.35
N ALA A 187 4.58 -42.63 9.01
CA ALA A 187 5.06 -42.34 10.35
C ALA A 187 6.48 -41.76 10.32
N LEU A 188 7.09 -41.60 9.15
CA LEU A 188 8.44 -41.07 9.01
C LEU A 188 8.40 -39.56 8.81
N LEU A 189 9.25 -38.85 9.54
CA LEU A 189 9.41 -37.41 9.44
C LEU A 189 10.91 -37.11 9.39
N ARG A 190 11.32 -36.29 8.43
CA ARG A 190 12.65 -35.68 8.42
C ARG A 190 12.48 -34.18 8.44
N PHE A 191 13.20 -33.51 9.33
CA PHE A 191 13.13 -32.07 9.44
C PHE A 191 14.01 -31.42 8.35
N PRO A 192 13.56 -30.33 7.73
CA PRO A 192 14.43 -29.46 6.93
C PRO A 192 15.68 -29.06 7.72
N TYR A 193 16.83 -29.02 7.05
CA TYR A 193 18.13 -28.64 7.61
C TYR A 193 18.72 -29.59 8.67
N SER A 194 18.07 -30.72 8.98
CA SER A 194 18.63 -31.74 9.86
C SER A 194 19.49 -32.75 9.09
N SER A 195 20.71 -33.00 9.56
CA SER A 195 21.65 -33.91 8.90
C SER A 195 21.89 -35.19 9.70
N LYS A 196 22.58 -35.11 10.84
CA LYS A 196 22.98 -36.27 11.64
C LYS A 196 22.48 -36.17 13.06
N ALA A 197 22.31 -37.32 13.72
CA ALA A 197 21.89 -37.37 15.11
C ALA A 197 22.88 -36.66 16.06
N GLU A 198 24.18 -36.70 15.73
CA GLU A 198 25.25 -36.03 16.49
C GLU A 198 25.20 -34.49 16.41
N ALA A 199 24.45 -33.94 15.45
CA ALA A 199 24.33 -32.49 15.23
C ALA A 199 23.13 -31.86 15.94
N PHE A 200 22.28 -32.64 16.63
CA PHE A 200 21.14 -32.09 17.35
C PHE A 200 21.56 -31.25 18.55
N ASP A 201 20.89 -30.12 18.76
CA ASP A 201 21.13 -29.22 19.89
C ASP A 201 19.90 -29.06 20.81
N ASP A 202 20.03 -28.21 21.82
CA ASP A 202 18.97 -27.94 22.80
C ASP A 202 17.74 -27.25 22.21
N ARG A 203 17.85 -26.68 21.00
CA ARG A 203 16.75 -26.07 20.26
C ARG A 203 16.00 -27.11 19.43
N ASP A 204 16.70 -28.11 18.90
CA ASP A 204 16.12 -29.24 18.18
C ASP A 204 15.32 -30.18 19.10
N TRP A 205 15.85 -30.47 20.29
CA TRP A 205 15.33 -31.54 21.13
C TRP A 205 13.84 -31.42 21.51
N PRO A 206 13.32 -30.25 21.92
CA PRO A 206 11.90 -30.08 22.17
C PRO A 206 11.04 -30.35 20.93
N VAL A 207 11.53 -30.01 19.75
CA VAL A 207 10.83 -30.21 18.47
C VAL A 207 10.80 -31.68 18.08
N ILE A 208 11.91 -32.41 18.28
CA ILE A 208 11.98 -33.86 18.08
C ILE A 208 11.00 -34.59 19.00
N ARG A 209 10.94 -34.18 20.27
CA ARG A 209 9.99 -34.75 21.24
C ARG A 209 8.54 -34.50 20.86
N GLU A 210 8.20 -33.28 20.45
CA GLU A 210 6.86 -32.93 19.97
C GLU A 210 6.44 -33.82 18.79
N ALA A 211 7.34 -34.05 17.83
CA ALA A 211 7.09 -34.97 16.72
C ALA A 211 6.87 -36.43 17.19
N GLY A 212 7.67 -36.89 18.16
CA GLY A 212 7.52 -38.21 18.77
C GLY A 212 6.17 -38.38 19.49
N ASP A 213 5.71 -37.38 20.23
CA ASP A 213 4.41 -37.39 20.92
C ASP A 213 3.22 -37.44 19.94
N LEU A 214 3.43 -36.96 18.70
CA LEU A 214 2.47 -37.08 17.60
C LEU A 214 2.56 -38.43 16.86
N GLY A 215 3.49 -39.30 17.23
CA GLY A 215 3.68 -40.63 16.67
C GLY A 215 4.62 -40.69 15.46
N TYR A 216 5.41 -39.65 15.19
CA TYR A 216 6.43 -39.69 14.14
C TYR A 216 7.74 -40.30 14.65
N LEU A 217 8.40 -41.04 13.76
CA LEU A 217 9.82 -41.37 13.86
C LEU A 217 10.62 -40.30 13.11
N VAL A 218 11.54 -39.66 13.82
CA VAL A 218 12.44 -38.68 13.22
C VAL A 218 13.60 -39.44 12.58
N VAL A 219 13.82 -39.22 11.28
CA VAL A 219 14.85 -39.93 10.50
C VAL A 219 15.88 -38.92 10.01
N VAL A 220 17.13 -39.15 10.35
CA VAL A 220 18.30 -38.40 9.88
C VAL A 220 19.19 -39.31 9.02
N ASN A 221 20.46 -38.97 8.78
CA ASN A 221 21.37 -39.77 7.96
C ASN A 221 22.66 -40.17 8.68
N ASP A 222 23.28 -41.27 8.23
CA ASP A 222 24.65 -41.63 8.61
C ASP A 222 25.65 -40.93 7.68
N THR A 223 25.33 -40.90 6.38
CA THR A 223 26.16 -40.27 5.34
C THR A 223 25.35 -39.26 4.53
N ASP A 224 25.92 -38.08 4.31
CA ASP A 224 25.37 -37.04 3.44
C ASP A 224 26.15 -37.02 2.13
N SER A 225 25.44 -37.16 1.00
CA SER A 225 26.04 -37.12 -0.33
C SER A 225 26.57 -35.74 -0.73
N GLN A 226 26.06 -34.67 -0.09
CA GLN A 226 26.29 -33.26 -0.44
C GLN A 226 25.93 -32.93 -1.90
N ASP A 227 25.03 -33.71 -2.50
CA ASP A 227 24.64 -33.56 -3.91
C ASP A 227 23.96 -32.21 -4.22
N TRP A 228 23.33 -31.61 -3.21
CA TRP A 228 22.76 -30.27 -3.27
C TRP A 228 23.80 -29.20 -3.67
N ALA A 229 25.04 -29.34 -3.20
CA ALA A 229 26.17 -28.44 -3.50
C ALA A 229 26.80 -28.69 -4.89
N ARG A 230 26.42 -29.78 -5.57
CA ARG A 230 26.93 -30.20 -6.89
C ARG A 230 28.47 -30.39 -6.93
N PRO A 231 29.09 -31.15 -6.00
CA PRO A 231 30.55 -31.28 -5.89
C PRO A 231 31.19 -32.18 -6.98
N GLY A 232 30.40 -32.78 -7.87
CA GLY A 232 30.84 -33.72 -8.90
C GLY A 232 30.50 -35.18 -8.56
N VAL A 233 30.28 -36.00 -9.59
CA VAL A 233 29.80 -37.39 -9.46
C VAL A 233 30.72 -38.25 -8.59
N ASP A 234 32.04 -38.14 -8.75
CA ASP A 234 32.99 -38.91 -7.94
C ASP A 234 32.96 -38.56 -6.45
N ALA A 235 32.76 -37.28 -6.14
CA ALA A 235 32.65 -36.83 -4.75
C ALA A 235 31.36 -37.36 -4.12
N ILE A 236 30.23 -37.26 -4.84
CA ILE A 236 28.93 -37.79 -4.41
C ILE A 236 29.04 -39.30 -4.12
N VAL A 237 29.60 -40.10 -5.05
CA VAL A 237 29.76 -41.56 -4.86
C VAL A 237 30.64 -41.88 -3.64
N ARG A 238 31.73 -41.14 -3.42
CA ARG A 238 32.59 -41.32 -2.23
C ARG A 238 31.83 -40.99 -0.94
N ASN A 239 31.15 -39.86 -0.90
CA ASN A 239 30.40 -39.38 0.26
C ASN A 239 29.26 -40.35 0.65
N MET A 240 28.61 -40.96 -0.34
CA MET A 240 27.56 -41.96 -0.14
C MET A 240 28.09 -43.32 0.38
N THR A 241 29.39 -43.61 0.26
CA THR A 241 29.90 -44.96 0.56
C THR A 241 30.06 -45.14 2.08
N PRO A 242 29.31 -46.07 2.71
CA PRO A 242 29.41 -46.28 4.14
C PRO A 242 30.75 -46.94 4.54
N PRO A 243 31.25 -46.69 5.76
CA PRO A 243 32.51 -47.25 6.25
C PRO A 243 32.40 -48.76 6.53
N GLY A 244 33.36 -49.55 6.04
CA GLY A 244 33.43 -50.99 6.29
C GLY A 244 32.23 -51.75 5.73
N ASP A 245 31.58 -52.55 6.59
CA ASP A 245 30.38 -53.35 6.30
C ASP A 245 29.12 -52.80 7.03
N SER A 246 29.17 -51.55 7.52
CA SER A 246 28.06 -50.95 8.27
C SER A 246 26.82 -50.75 7.39
N GLY A 247 25.64 -50.89 7.99
CA GLY A 247 24.41 -50.36 7.39
C GLY A 247 24.40 -48.84 7.41
N ALA A 248 23.67 -48.22 6.49
CA ALA A 248 23.59 -46.76 6.44
C ALA A 248 22.27 -46.22 5.85
N ILE A 249 21.81 -45.10 6.40
CA ILE A 249 20.83 -44.21 5.76
C ILE A 249 21.62 -43.11 5.02
N ILE A 250 21.42 -43.02 3.70
CA ILE A 250 22.14 -42.09 2.81
C ILE A 250 21.19 -40.96 2.41
N LEU A 251 21.58 -39.70 2.66
CA LEU A 251 20.84 -38.51 2.24
C LEU A 251 21.23 -38.07 0.82
N LEU A 252 20.22 -37.88 -0.03
CA LEU A 252 20.29 -37.27 -1.36
C LEU A 252 19.09 -36.34 -1.57
N HIS A 253 19.10 -35.56 -2.64
CA HIS A 253 18.01 -34.66 -3.00
C HIS A 253 17.47 -34.98 -4.40
N ASP A 254 16.15 -35.01 -4.56
CA ASP A 254 15.51 -35.18 -5.87
C ASP A 254 14.80 -33.91 -6.38
N SER A 255 14.98 -32.77 -5.70
CA SER A 255 14.53 -31.42 -6.09
C SER A 255 15.56 -30.34 -5.69
N GLY A 256 15.21 -29.05 -5.76
CA GLY A 256 16.07 -27.94 -5.33
C GLY A 256 17.11 -27.47 -6.35
N GLY A 257 16.92 -27.76 -7.64
CA GLY A 257 17.80 -27.33 -8.73
C GLY A 257 18.22 -28.46 -9.66
N ASP A 258 19.36 -28.31 -10.35
CA ASP A 258 19.88 -29.34 -11.26
C ASP A 258 20.43 -30.56 -10.49
N ARG A 259 19.86 -31.75 -10.74
CA ARG A 259 20.22 -33.04 -10.11
C ARG A 259 20.85 -34.05 -11.07
N SER A 260 21.44 -33.57 -12.18
CA SER A 260 22.14 -34.44 -13.15
C SER A 260 23.27 -35.24 -12.52
N GLN A 261 24.04 -34.65 -11.60
CA GLN A 261 25.13 -35.33 -10.89
C GLN A 261 24.62 -36.42 -9.94
N THR A 262 23.52 -36.18 -9.22
CA THR A 262 22.86 -37.15 -8.34
C THR A 262 22.43 -38.39 -9.13
N VAL A 263 21.74 -38.18 -10.26
CA VAL A 263 21.27 -39.27 -11.14
C VAL A 263 22.44 -40.10 -11.67
N ALA A 264 23.52 -39.46 -12.10
CA ALA A 264 24.72 -40.15 -12.59
C ALA A 264 25.46 -40.90 -11.47
N ALA A 265 25.52 -40.33 -10.26
CA ALA A 265 26.14 -40.97 -9.10
C ALA A 265 25.38 -42.22 -8.67
N LEU A 266 24.05 -42.15 -8.61
CA LEU A 266 23.20 -43.32 -8.31
C LEU A 266 23.43 -44.46 -9.30
N ASP A 267 23.53 -44.15 -10.59
CA ASP A 267 23.70 -45.13 -11.67
C ASP A 267 25.02 -45.92 -11.55
N ARG A 268 26.02 -45.33 -10.90
CA ARG A 268 27.30 -45.98 -10.60
C ARG A 268 27.34 -46.60 -9.21
N PHE A 269 26.75 -45.95 -8.21
CA PHE A 269 26.84 -46.34 -6.81
C PHE A 269 26.08 -47.63 -6.52
N ILE A 270 24.84 -47.75 -7.00
CA ILE A 270 23.97 -48.89 -6.72
C ILE A 270 24.60 -50.22 -7.16
N PRO A 271 25.04 -50.39 -8.42
CA PRO A 271 25.67 -51.65 -8.85
C PRO A 271 26.99 -51.92 -8.13
N ALA A 272 27.77 -50.89 -7.79
CA ALA A 272 29.01 -51.05 -7.05
C ALA A 272 28.79 -51.58 -5.62
N MET A 273 27.74 -51.11 -4.93
CA MET A 273 27.39 -51.59 -3.60
C MET A 273 26.74 -52.98 -3.64
N GLN A 274 25.88 -53.26 -4.64
CA GLN A 274 25.34 -54.61 -4.87
C GLN A 274 26.46 -55.63 -5.08
N ALA A 275 27.50 -55.28 -5.86
CA ALA A 275 28.68 -56.12 -6.06
C ALA A 275 29.49 -56.37 -4.76
N ARG A 276 29.44 -55.44 -3.81
CA ARG A 276 30.02 -55.57 -2.46
C ARG A 276 29.11 -56.32 -1.47
N GLY A 277 27.95 -56.81 -1.93
CA GLY A 277 27.00 -57.59 -1.12
C GLY A 277 26.02 -56.75 -0.30
N TYR A 278 25.88 -55.45 -0.56
CA TYR A 278 24.88 -54.61 0.08
C TYR A 278 23.49 -54.85 -0.50
N ARG A 279 22.47 -54.76 0.36
CA ARG A 279 21.05 -54.77 -0.03
C ARG A 279 20.45 -53.37 0.10
N PHE A 280 19.63 -53.00 -0.87
CA PHE A 280 18.89 -51.73 -0.85
C PHE A 280 17.48 -51.95 -0.31
N THR A 281 17.08 -51.13 0.66
CA THR A 281 15.79 -51.23 1.35
C THR A 281 15.18 -49.86 1.63
N THR A 282 13.97 -49.84 2.18
CA THR A 282 13.33 -48.65 2.76
C THR A 282 13.66 -48.52 4.25
N VAL A 283 13.53 -47.33 4.81
CA VAL A 283 13.84 -47.05 6.23
C VAL A 283 13.02 -47.96 7.16
N THR A 284 11.71 -48.07 6.94
CA THR A 284 10.85 -48.90 7.81
C THR A 284 11.17 -50.39 7.67
N ALA A 285 11.45 -50.88 6.47
CA ALA A 285 11.81 -52.28 6.27
C ALA A 285 13.15 -52.63 6.95
N GLY A 286 14.14 -51.74 6.88
CA GLY A 286 15.41 -51.90 7.59
C GLY A 286 15.24 -51.85 9.12
N LEU A 287 14.41 -50.93 9.63
CA LEU A 287 14.08 -50.84 11.05
C LEU A 287 13.39 -52.12 11.56
N ASN A 288 12.41 -52.64 10.82
CA ASN A 288 11.72 -53.88 11.17
C ASN A 288 12.70 -55.07 11.27
N GLN A 289 13.70 -55.13 10.39
CA GLN A 289 14.75 -56.15 10.48
C GLN A 289 15.60 -55.96 11.74
N THR A 290 16.06 -54.74 12.04
CA THR A 290 16.80 -54.45 13.28
C THR A 290 16.00 -54.83 14.53
N LEU A 291 14.70 -54.54 14.57
CA LEU A 291 13.82 -54.89 15.69
C LEU A 291 13.61 -56.41 15.81
N ALA A 292 13.51 -57.12 14.69
CA ALA A 292 13.41 -58.57 14.66
C ALA A 292 14.71 -59.23 15.14
N ASP A 293 15.87 -58.75 14.69
CA ASP A 293 17.19 -59.22 15.09
C ASP A 293 17.44 -58.99 16.59
N ALA A 294 16.88 -57.92 17.16
CA ALA A 294 16.92 -57.61 18.59
C ALA A 294 15.88 -58.38 19.44
N ALA A 295 15.11 -59.30 18.85
CA ALA A 295 14.02 -60.04 19.49
C ALA A 295 12.98 -59.13 20.20
N ALA A 296 12.73 -57.94 19.66
CA ALA A 296 11.75 -57.02 20.22
C ALA A 296 10.32 -57.57 20.05
N THR A 297 9.48 -57.43 21.09
CA THR A 297 8.07 -57.87 21.08
C THR A 297 7.12 -56.91 20.33
N THR A 298 7.66 -55.87 19.70
CA THR A 298 6.88 -54.84 19.01
C THR A 298 6.44 -55.35 17.63
N PRO A 299 5.16 -55.23 17.26
CA PRO A 299 4.70 -55.63 15.93
C PRO A 299 5.42 -54.82 14.83
N PRO A 300 5.69 -55.43 13.66
CA PRO A 300 6.40 -54.76 12.57
C PRO A 300 5.59 -53.56 12.08
N MET A 301 6.29 -52.45 11.87
CA MET A 301 5.72 -51.23 11.31
C MET A 301 5.36 -51.44 9.84
N ARG A 302 4.24 -50.86 9.40
CA ARG A 302 3.79 -50.97 8.00
C ARG A 302 4.40 -49.85 7.17
N GLU A 303 5.00 -50.20 6.03
CA GLU A 303 5.34 -49.24 4.97
C GLU A 303 4.04 -48.70 4.36
N ASN A 304 3.93 -47.38 4.17
CA ASN A 304 2.82 -46.71 3.48
C ASN A 304 1.40 -47.22 3.87
N PRO A 305 1.00 -47.21 5.17
CA PRO A 305 -0.33 -47.66 5.58
C PRO A 305 -1.46 -46.92 4.85
N ALA A 306 -2.57 -47.60 4.56
CA ALA A 306 -3.68 -47.00 3.81
C ALA A 306 -4.33 -45.83 4.56
N ALA A 307 -4.53 -44.71 3.85
CA ALA A 307 -5.16 -43.52 4.41
C ALA A 307 -6.68 -43.67 4.56
N SER A 308 -7.23 -43.07 5.61
CA SER A 308 -8.68 -43.03 5.84
C SER A 308 -9.41 -42.31 4.69
N ARG A 309 -10.70 -42.62 4.48
CA ARG A 309 -11.53 -41.90 3.48
C ARG A 309 -11.65 -40.41 3.82
N LEU A 310 -11.70 -40.07 5.10
CA LEU A 310 -11.84 -38.69 5.57
C LEU A 310 -10.57 -37.88 5.28
N ASP A 311 -9.39 -38.44 5.52
CA ASP A 311 -8.12 -37.77 5.25
C ASP A 311 -7.89 -37.58 3.76
N ARG A 312 -8.31 -38.55 2.94
CA ARG A 312 -8.33 -38.38 1.47
C ARG A 312 -9.25 -37.26 1.01
N TRP A 313 -10.40 -37.07 1.66
CA TRP A 313 -11.32 -35.97 1.33
C TRP A 313 -10.77 -34.61 1.78
N ARG A 314 -10.23 -34.52 3.01
CA ARG A 314 -9.56 -33.32 3.51
C ARG A 314 -8.36 -32.93 2.64
N GLY A 315 -7.53 -33.90 2.27
CA GLY A 315 -6.43 -33.71 1.33
C GLY A 315 -6.89 -33.28 -0.06
N ALA A 316 -8.06 -33.76 -0.53
CA ALA A 316 -8.63 -33.28 -1.80
C ALA A 316 -8.96 -31.77 -1.76
N ALA A 317 -9.52 -31.29 -0.64
CA ALA A 317 -9.79 -29.87 -0.46
C ALA A 317 -8.49 -29.04 -0.40
N LEU A 318 -7.46 -29.55 0.28
CA LEU A 318 -6.14 -28.92 0.35
C LEU A 318 -5.50 -28.80 -1.04
N LEU A 319 -5.43 -29.90 -1.79
CA LEU A 319 -4.86 -29.92 -3.15
C LEU A 319 -5.62 -28.98 -4.09
N TRP A 320 -6.96 -28.99 -4.05
CA TRP A 320 -7.77 -28.08 -4.86
C TRP A 320 -7.49 -26.61 -4.52
N ALA A 321 -7.32 -26.28 -3.23
CA ALA A 321 -7.02 -24.92 -2.80
C ALA A 321 -5.64 -24.45 -3.33
N VAL A 322 -4.61 -25.31 -3.26
CA VAL A 322 -3.28 -25.01 -3.81
C VAL A 322 -3.34 -24.87 -5.33
N GLU A 323 -3.99 -25.82 -6.03
CA GLU A 323 -4.12 -25.78 -7.49
C GLU A 323 -4.87 -24.54 -7.97
N PHE A 324 -5.96 -24.17 -7.30
CA PHE A 324 -6.73 -22.97 -7.60
C PHE A 324 -5.94 -21.68 -7.35
N ALA A 325 -5.15 -21.65 -6.28
CA ALA A 325 -4.27 -20.54 -5.95
C ALA A 325 -3.16 -20.36 -7.00
N ASP A 326 -2.45 -21.43 -7.36
CA ASP A 326 -1.42 -21.43 -8.39
C ASP A 326 -1.99 -21.12 -9.78
N GLY A 327 -3.20 -21.61 -10.09
CA GLY A 327 -3.93 -21.27 -11.31
C GLY A 327 -4.26 -19.78 -11.38
N THR A 328 -4.71 -19.20 -10.27
CA THR A 328 -4.99 -17.76 -10.17
C THR A 328 -3.73 -16.93 -10.38
N LEU A 329 -2.61 -17.29 -9.75
CA LEU A 329 -1.33 -16.62 -9.97
C LEU A 329 -0.87 -16.72 -11.43
N ARG A 330 -1.01 -17.89 -12.07
CA ARG A 330 -0.68 -18.06 -13.50
C ARG A 330 -1.51 -17.14 -14.40
N VAL A 331 -2.81 -17.00 -14.14
CA VAL A 331 -3.67 -16.06 -14.88
C VAL A 331 -3.24 -14.61 -14.65
N LEU A 332 -2.94 -14.22 -13.40
CA LEU A 332 -2.46 -12.87 -13.09
C LEU A 332 -1.10 -12.59 -13.75
N ALA A 333 -0.19 -13.56 -13.77
CA ALA A 333 1.09 -13.46 -14.46
C ALA A 333 0.91 -13.30 -15.98
N LEU A 334 -0.02 -14.04 -16.60
CA LEU A 334 -0.35 -13.87 -18.01
C LEU A 334 -0.92 -12.47 -18.30
N ILE A 335 -1.84 -11.98 -17.45
CA ILE A 335 -2.37 -10.62 -17.57
C ILE A 335 -1.25 -9.59 -17.38
N PHE A 336 -0.35 -9.80 -16.42
CA PHE A 336 0.82 -8.94 -16.22
C PHE A 336 1.69 -8.84 -17.46
N VAL A 337 2.03 -9.99 -18.07
CA VAL A 337 2.80 -10.04 -19.33
C VAL A 337 2.03 -9.34 -20.45
N LEU A 338 0.73 -9.61 -20.60
CA LEU A 338 -0.12 -8.97 -21.60
C LEU A 338 -0.14 -7.45 -21.45
N VAL A 339 -0.32 -6.95 -20.22
CA VAL A 339 -0.30 -5.51 -19.91
C VAL A 339 1.08 -4.92 -20.24
N GLY A 340 2.17 -5.62 -19.89
CA GLY A 340 3.53 -5.22 -20.23
C GLY A 340 3.75 -5.10 -21.74
N VAL A 341 3.34 -6.10 -22.50
CA VAL A 341 3.42 -6.11 -23.97
C VAL A 341 2.57 -5.00 -24.59
N LEU A 342 1.33 -4.80 -24.12
CA LEU A 342 0.45 -3.74 -24.60
C LEU A 342 0.99 -2.34 -24.27
N ALA A 343 1.54 -2.15 -23.06
CA ALA A 343 2.14 -0.88 -22.64
C ALA A 343 3.42 -0.55 -23.44
N LEU A 344 4.27 -1.54 -23.68
CA LEU A 344 5.47 -1.40 -24.50
C LEU A 344 5.09 -1.11 -25.97
N GLY A 345 4.14 -1.87 -26.52
CA GLY A 345 3.62 -1.68 -27.87
C GLY A 345 2.99 -0.30 -28.06
N ARG A 346 2.18 0.17 -27.10
CA ARG A 346 1.63 1.53 -27.11
C ARG A 346 2.74 2.58 -27.09
N THR A 347 3.72 2.42 -26.20
CA THR A 347 4.84 3.35 -26.06
C THR A 347 5.65 3.43 -27.36
N LEU A 348 5.97 2.29 -27.97
CA LEU A 348 6.67 2.24 -29.25
C LEU A 348 5.86 2.95 -30.35
N LEU A 349 4.56 2.65 -30.46
CA LEU A 349 3.68 3.29 -31.42
C LEU A 349 3.64 4.82 -31.24
N LEU A 350 3.52 5.28 -29.99
CA LEU A 350 3.55 6.71 -29.63
C LEU A 350 4.85 7.36 -30.07
N LEU A 351 5.99 6.81 -29.67
CA LEU A 351 7.31 7.40 -29.96
C LEU A 351 7.60 7.44 -31.46
N VAL A 352 7.27 6.37 -32.19
CA VAL A 352 7.51 6.29 -33.65
C VAL A 352 6.60 7.27 -34.41
N LEU A 353 5.30 7.25 -34.15
CA LEU A 353 4.35 8.08 -34.90
C LEU A 353 4.45 9.57 -34.50
N ALA A 354 4.60 9.88 -33.22
CA ALA A 354 4.83 11.24 -32.76
C ALA A 354 6.17 11.79 -33.27
N GLY A 355 7.22 10.97 -33.28
CA GLY A 355 8.53 11.33 -33.82
C GLY A 355 8.49 11.59 -35.33
N ARG A 356 7.83 10.73 -36.10
CA ARG A 356 7.63 10.91 -37.55
C ARG A 356 6.83 12.17 -37.84
N HIS A 357 5.76 12.41 -37.09
CA HIS A 357 4.96 13.63 -37.19
C HIS A 357 5.80 14.88 -36.90
N ALA A 358 6.53 14.90 -35.79
CA ALA A 358 7.38 16.03 -35.40
C ALA A 358 8.48 16.31 -36.44
N ARG A 359 9.11 15.27 -37.00
CA ARG A 359 10.09 15.43 -38.09
C ARG A 359 9.46 16.04 -39.34
N ARG A 360 8.24 15.63 -39.72
CA ARG A 360 7.52 16.20 -40.87
C ARG A 360 7.17 17.67 -40.65
N ARG A 361 6.59 18.03 -39.48
CA ARG A 361 6.22 19.40 -39.14
C ARG A 361 7.42 20.35 -39.00
N ARG A 362 8.59 19.83 -38.61
CA ARG A 362 9.82 20.63 -38.44
C ARG A 362 10.69 20.69 -39.69
N ALA A 363 10.32 20.00 -40.77
CA ALA A 363 11.05 20.09 -42.03
C ALA A 363 10.96 21.52 -42.58
N ARG A 364 12.05 22.05 -43.13
CA ARG A 364 12.08 23.43 -43.69
C ARG A 364 11.11 23.62 -44.85
N SER A 365 10.75 22.54 -45.54
CA SER A 365 9.80 22.52 -46.64
C SER A 365 8.34 22.47 -46.18
N TRP A 366 8.07 22.29 -44.89
CA TRP A 366 6.71 22.17 -44.38
C TRP A 366 6.08 23.56 -44.16
N SER A 367 4.89 23.76 -44.70
CA SER A 367 4.04 24.93 -44.48
C SER A 367 2.57 24.51 -44.56
N TRP A 368 1.69 25.21 -43.84
CA TRP A 368 0.23 25.07 -44.00
C TRP A 368 -0.28 25.72 -45.29
N GLY A 369 0.49 26.63 -45.89
CA GLY A 369 0.09 27.45 -47.03
C GLY A 369 0.23 28.95 -46.72
N PRO A 370 -0.43 29.82 -47.51
CA PRO A 370 -0.48 31.26 -47.26
C PRO A 370 -1.03 31.60 -45.87
N PRO A 371 -0.66 32.76 -45.27
CA PRO A 371 -1.26 33.22 -44.03
C PRO A 371 -2.78 33.33 -44.13
N VAL A 372 -3.48 32.76 -43.15
CA VAL A 372 -4.94 32.92 -43.00
C VAL A 372 -5.18 34.27 -42.34
N ALA A 373 -6.01 35.11 -42.98
CA ALA A 373 -6.31 36.48 -42.54
C ALA A 373 -7.82 36.72 -42.39
N GLU A 374 -8.63 35.71 -42.66
CA GLU A 374 -10.08 35.74 -42.51
C GLU A 374 -10.45 36.05 -41.04
N PRO A 375 -11.45 36.93 -40.81
CA PRO A 375 -11.91 37.26 -39.47
C PRO A 375 -12.38 36.04 -38.67
N VAL A 376 -12.31 36.12 -37.33
CA VAL A 376 -12.58 35.00 -36.43
C VAL A 376 -13.63 35.36 -35.38
N SER A 377 -14.63 34.49 -35.18
CA SER A 377 -15.57 34.58 -34.06
C SER A 377 -15.16 33.62 -32.94
N VAL A 378 -14.90 34.13 -31.75
CA VAL A 378 -14.54 33.37 -30.54
C VAL A 378 -15.80 33.21 -29.67
N VAL A 379 -16.21 31.98 -29.39
CA VAL A 379 -17.37 31.65 -28.56
C VAL A 379 -16.91 31.18 -27.18
N VAL A 380 -17.36 31.87 -26.14
CA VAL A 380 -17.02 31.60 -24.74
C VAL A 380 -18.30 31.22 -23.97
N PRO A 381 -18.59 29.92 -23.77
CA PRO A 381 -19.70 29.53 -22.90
C PRO A 381 -19.31 29.79 -21.43
N ALA A 382 -20.19 30.45 -20.69
CA ALA A 382 -19.98 30.83 -19.30
C ALA A 382 -21.15 30.37 -18.41
N TYR A 383 -20.84 29.72 -17.28
CA TYR A 383 -21.81 29.44 -16.24
C TYR A 383 -21.15 29.45 -14.86
N ASN A 384 -21.39 30.51 -14.10
CA ASN A 384 -20.82 30.75 -12.79
C ASN A 384 -19.26 30.71 -12.79
N GLU A 385 -18.64 31.53 -13.64
CA GLU A 385 -17.19 31.64 -13.90
C GLU A 385 -16.59 32.97 -13.41
N LYS A 386 -17.20 33.62 -12.41
CA LYS A 386 -16.82 34.98 -11.96
C LYS A 386 -15.33 35.18 -11.64
N GLU A 387 -14.63 34.13 -11.19
CA GLU A 387 -13.23 34.23 -10.78
C GLU A 387 -12.25 34.21 -11.97
N GLY A 388 -12.66 33.67 -13.14
CA GLY A 388 -11.80 33.49 -14.32
C GLY A 388 -12.21 34.31 -15.56
N ILE A 389 -13.50 34.62 -15.71
CA ILE A 389 -14.06 35.15 -16.97
C ILE A 389 -13.38 36.44 -17.44
N ALA A 390 -13.04 37.34 -16.53
CA ALA A 390 -12.42 38.62 -16.88
C ALA A 390 -11.02 38.46 -17.50
N ALA A 391 -10.22 37.51 -17.00
CA ALA A 391 -8.89 37.24 -17.53
C ALA A 391 -8.97 36.52 -18.89
N ALA A 392 -9.87 35.55 -19.01
CA ALA A 392 -10.12 34.83 -20.24
C ALA A 392 -10.54 35.78 -21.38
N VAL A 393 -11.60 36.58 -21.18
CA VAL A 393 -12.12 37.50 -22.19
C VAL A 393 -11.08 38.55 -22.62
N ARG A 394 -10.32 39.12 -21.68
CA ARG A 394 -9.22 40.06 -22.02
C ARG A 394 -8.15 39.42 -22.88
N SER A 395 -7.76 38.17 -22.58
CA SER A 395 -6.74 37.46 -23.36
C SER A 395 -7.18 37.17 -24.79
N LEU A 396 -8.48 36.89 -24.98
CA LEU A 396 -9.06 36.59 -26.28
C LEU A 396 -9.26 37.85 -27.12
N ALA A 397 -9.82 38.91 -26.51
CA ALA A 397 -10.10 40.17 -27.19
C ALA A 397 -8.84 40.95 -27.55
N GLY A 398 -7.75 40.79 -26.79
CA GLY A 398 -6.46 41.48 -26.97
C GLY A 398 -5.40 40.69 -27.74
N GLY A 399 -5.76 39.62 -28.44
CA GLY A 399 -4.83 38.81 -29.23
C GLY A 399 -4.22 39.57 -30.43
N ASP A 400 -3.16 39.02 -31.03
CA ASP A 400 -2.39 39.62 -32.13
C ASP A 400 -3.02 39.45 -33.53
N TYR A 401 -4.27 39.00 -33.61
CA TYR A 401 -4.93 38.66 -34.87
C TYR A 401 -5.76 39.85 -35.41
N PRO A 402 -5.78 40.11 -36.75
CA PRO A 402 -6.30 41.37 -37.30
C PRO A 402 -7.77 41.69 -36.96
N GLU A 403 -8.67 40.70 -37.04
CA GLU A 403 -10.10 40.89 -36.79
C GLU A 403 -10.65 39.74 -35.92
N ILE A 404 -10.97 40.06 -34.66
CA ILE A 404 -11.50 39.13 -33.66
C ILE A 404 -12.84 39.65 -33.16
N GLU A 405 -13.88 38.83 -33.23
CA GLU A 405 -15.14 38.99 -32.50
C GLU A 405 -15.16 38.02 -31.32
N VAL A 406 -15.46 38.47 -30.10
CA VAL A 406 -15.66 37.59 -28.94
C VAL A 406 -17.13 37.59 -28.53
N ILE A 407 -17.74 36.42 -28.43
CA ILE A 407 -19.14 36.21 -28.03
C ILE A 407 -19.13 35.41 -26.73
N VAL A 408 -19.44 36.09 -25.61
CA VAL A 408 -19.59 35.45 -24.30
C VAL A 408 -21.05 35.05 -24.15
N VAL A 409 -21.32 33.75 -24.04
CA VAL A 409 -22.68 33.22 -23.86
C VAL A 409 -22.85 32.79 -22.40
N ASP A 410 -23.52 33.63 -21.61
CA ASP A 410 -23.87 33.34 -20.23
C ASP A 410 -25.10 32.41 -20.16
N ASP A 411 -24.89 31.19 -19.68
CA ASP A 411 -25.89 30.12 -19.57
C ASP A 411 -26.65 30.19 -18.21
N GLY A 412 -27.07 31.40 -17.83
CA GLY A 412 -27.89 31.65 -16.65
C GLY A 412 -27.10 31.66 -15.36
N SER A 413 -25.96 32.38 -15.33
CA SER A 413 -25.13 32.48 -14.13
C SER A 413 -25.85 33.20 -12.98
N THR A 414 -25.51 32.81 -11.76
CA THR A 414 -26.07 33.32 -10.50
C THR A 414 -25.06 34.09 -9.64
N ASP A 415 -23.80 34.17 -10.10
CA ASP A 415 -22.67 34.65 -9.31
C ASP A 415 -22.05 35.97 -9.82
N GLY A 416 -22.72 36.64 -10.76
CA GLY A 416 -22.26 37.90 -11.38
C GLY A 416 -21.36 37.74 -12.61
N THR A 417 -21.19 36.53 -13.15
CA THR A 417 -20.33 36.27 -14.32
C THR A 417 -20.63 37.16 -15.53
N ALA A 418 -21.89 37.29 -15.92
CA ALA A 418 -22.30 38.11 -17.05
C ALA A 418 -22.03 39.60 -16.82
N ASP A 419 -22.31 40.09 -15.61
CA ASP A 419 -22.08 41.49 -15.23
C ASP A 419 -20.58 41.84 -15.35
N ILE A 420 -19.71 40.97 -14.85
CA ILE A 420 -18.25 41.12 -14.96
C ILE A 420 -17.79 41.17 -16.42
N ALA A 421 -18.37 40.34 -17.29
CA ALA A 421 -18.00 40.32 -18.71
C ALA A 421 -18.46 41.57 -19.46
N GLU A 422 -19.64 42.11 -19.13
CA GLU A 422 -20.18 43.35 -19.70
C GLU A 422 -19.41 44.58 -19.22
N GLU A 423 -19.05 44.64 -17.94
CA GLU A 423 -18.27 45.73 -17.33
C GLU A 423 -16.87 45.91 -17.93
N LEU A 424 -16.36 44.93 -18.68
CA LEU A 424 -15.07 45.06 -19.38
C LEU A 424 -15.10 46.15 -20.47
N GLY A 425 -16.27 46.46 -21.04
CA GLY A 425 -16.44 47.54 -22.03
C GLY A 425 -15.59 47.40 -23.30
N LEU A 426 -15.22 46.17 -23.68
CA LEU A 426 -14.33 45.92 -24.83
C LEU A 426 -15.13 45.97 -26.15
N PRO A 427 -14.68 46.73 -27.17
CA PRO A 427 -15.46 47.03 -28.37
C PRO A 427 -15.72 45.80 -29.26
N ASN A 428 -14.88 44.77 -29.15
CA ASN A 428 -15.01 43.53 -29.90
C ASN A 428 -15.62 42.37 -29.08
N VAL A 429 -16.20 42.65 -27.92
CA VAL A 429 -16.85 41.66 -27.05
C VAL A 429 -18.35 41.87 -27.03
N ARG A 430 -19.12 40.81 -27.25
CA ARG A 430 -20.59 40.76 -27.15
C ARG A 430 -20.99 39.74 -26.11
N VAL A 431 -21.69 40.17 -25.06
CA VAL A 431 -22.24 39.28 -24.02
C VAL A 431 -23.70 38.95 -24.35
N VAL A 432 -24.06 37.68 -24.24
CA VAL A 432 -25.39 37.13 -24.56
C VAL A 432 -25.85 36.32 -23.36
N ARG A 433 -26.93 36.75 -22.71
CA ARG A 433 -27.53 36.03 -21.57
C ARG A 433 -28.64 35.11 -22.05
N LYS A 434 -28.68 33.87 -21.57
CA LYS A 434 -29.77 32.91 -21.83
C LYS A 434 -30.13 32.11 -20.57
N PRO A 435 -31.33 31.52 -20.49
CA PRO A 435 -31.65 30.55 -19.45
C PRO A 435 -30.72 29.33 -19.51
N ASN A 436 -30.38 28.76 -18.35
CA ASN A 436 -29.49 27.61 -18.26
C ASN A 436 -30.05 26.40 -19.05
N GLY A 437 -29.31 25.99 -20.07
CA GLY A 437 -29.62 24.81 -20.90
C GLY A 437 -28.46 23.82 -21.00
N GLY A 438 -27.32 24.11 -20.36
CA GLY A 438 -26.09 23.35 -20.45
C GLY A 438 -25.15 23.85 -21.55
N LYS A 439 -23.87 23.47 -21.44
CA LYS A 439 -22.76 23.96 -22.27
C LYS A 439 -23.00 23.82 -23.77
N ALA A 440 -23.52 22.68 -24.23
CA ALA A 440 -23.81 22.46 -25.66
C ALA A 440 -24.81 23.50 -26.22
N THR A 441 -25.83 23.86 -25.43
CA THR A 441 -26.81 24.87 -25.84
C THR A 441 -26.19 26.26 -25.92
N ALA A 442 -25.32 26.61 -24.97
CA ALA A 442 -24.60 27.88 -24.97
C ALA A 442 -23.63 27.98 -26.17
N LEU A 443 -22.90 26.90 -26.46
CA LEU A 443 -22.05 26.81 -27.65
C LEU A 443 -22.85 26.99 -28.95
N ASN A 444 -23.98 26.28 -29.10
CA ASN A 444 -24.84 26.41 -30.29
C ASN A 444 -25.44 27.81 -30.43
N THR A 445 -25.81 28.48 -29.34
CA THR A 445 -26.22 29.89 -29.37
C THR A 445 -25.10 30.78 -29.87
N GLY A 446 -23.87 30.59 -29.38
CA GLY A 446 -22.70 31.34 -29.86
C GLY A 446 -22.39 31.10 -31.34
N ILE A 447 -22.45 29.84 -31.80
CA ILE A 447 -22.25 29.47 -33.21
C ILE A 447 -23.32 30.12 -34.12
N ALA A 448 -24.57 30.18 -33.67
CA ALA A 448 -25.64 30.82 -34.42
C ALA A 448 -25.43 32.34 -34.56
N LEU A 449 -24.88 32.98 -33.52
CA LEU A 449 -24.62 34.41 -33.47
C LEU A 449 -23.28 34.82 -34.11
N ALA A 450 -22.36 33.89 -34.32
CA ALA A 450 -21.06 34.12 -34.94
C ALA A 450 -21.19 34.72 -36.34
N ARG A 451 -20.46 35.81 -36.60
CA ARG A 451 -20.47 36.51 -37.88
C ARG A 451 -19.53 35.90 -38.91
N HIS A 452 -18.50 35.19 -38.47
CA HIS A 452 -17.40 34.77 -39.32
C HIS A 452 -17.39 33.25 -39.57
N GLU A 453 -16.70 32.82 -40.65
CA GLU A 453 -16.59 31.41 -41.03
C GLU A 453 -15.67 30.61 -40.10
N LEU A 454 -14.67 31.25 -39.51
CA LEU A 454 -13.76 30.62 -38.57
C LEU A 454 -14.27 30.85 -37.14
N ILE A 455 -14.56 29.76 -36.43
CA ILE A 455 -15.11 29.79 -35.08
C ILE A 455 -14.11 29.17 -34.11
N VAL A 456 -13.69 29.91 -33.10
CA VAL A 456 -12.89 29.41 -31.98
C VAL A 456 -13.81 29.16 -30.80
N MET A 457 -13.74 27.98 -30.19
CA MET A 457 -14.45 27.66 -28.94
C MET A 457 -13.44 27.55 -27.80
N VAL A 458 -13.73 28.20 -26.68
CA VAL A 458 -12.83 28.28 -25.53
C VAL A 458 -13.62 28.32 -24.22
N ASP A 459 -13.20 27.55 -23.22
CA ASP A 459 -13.81 27.55 -21.90
C ASP A 459 -13.60 28.91 -21.18
N GLY A 460 -14.60 29.37 -20.41
CA GLY A 460 -14.59 30.69 -19.74
C GLY A 460 -13.52 30.91 -18.65
N ASP A 461 -12.70 29.89 -18.36
CA ASP A 461 -11.58 29.92 -17.41
C ASP A 461 -10.21 29.79 -18.10
N THR A 462 -10.16 29.84 -19.44
CA THR A 462 -8.95 29.57 -20.21
C THR A 462 -8.36 30.84 -20.82
N ILE A 463 -7.05 31.01 -20.67
CA ILE A 463 -6.28 32.18 -21.10
C ILE A 463 -5.43 31.82 -22.31
N PHE A 464 -5.51 32.58 -23.40
CA PHE A 464 -4.70 32.36 -24.61
C PHE A 464 -3.40 33.18 -24.56
N GLU A 465 -2.31 32.64 -25.14
CA GLU A 465 -1.13 33.45 -25.46
C GLU A 465 -1.49 34.41 -26.63
N ALA A 466 -0.82 35.56 -26.70
CA ALA A 466 -1.17 36.62 -27.65
C ALA A 466 -1.25 36.17 -29.11
N ASP A 467 -0.40 35.23 -29.53
CA ASP A 467 -0.34 34.68 -30.89
C ASP A 467 -1.14 33.39 -31.11
N SER A 468 -1.92 32.96 -30.11
CA SER A 468 -2.60 31.65 -30.14
C SER A 468 -3.67 31.57 -31.19
N ILE A 469 -4.51 32.60 -31.35
CA ILE A 469 -5.58 32.62 -32.35
C ILE A 469 -4.98 32.53 -33.75
N ARG A 470 -3.97 33.37 -34.05
CA ARG A 470 -3.25 33.38 -35.32
C ARG A 470 -2.69 32.01 -35.68
N ARG A 471 -2.05 31.34 -34.72
CA ARG A 471 -1.52 29.98 -34.92
C ARG A 471 -2.63 28.96 -35.11
N LEU A 472 -3.69 29.04 -34.30
CA LEU A 472 -4.78 28.07 -34.29
C LEU A 472 -5.59 28.06 -35.59
N VAL A 473 -5.71 29.21 -36.27
CA VAL A 473 -6.45 29.32 -37.54
C VAL A 473 -5.60 29.07 -38.78
N GLN A 474 -4.28 29.19 -38.70
CA GLN A 474 -3.37 28.96 -39.82
C GLN A 474 -3.57 27.62 -40.56
N PRO A 475 -3.90 26.49 -39.89
CA PRO A 475 -4.18 25.23 -40.58
C PRO A 475 -5.37 25.25 -41.54
N PHE A 476 -6.27 26.23 -41.44
CA PHE A 476 -7.38 26.39 -42.38
C PHE A 476 -6.95 26.88 -43.77
N ALA A 477 -5.65 27.14 -44.00
CA ALA A 477 -5.12 27.25 -45.35
C ALA A 477 -5.35 25.96 -46.18
N ASP A 478 -5.45 24.78 -45.54
CA ASP A 478 -5.96 23.57 -46.18
C ASP A 478 -7.51 23.56 -46.15
N PRO A 479 -8.19 23.57 -47.31
CA PRO A 479 -9.65 23.56 -47.36
C PRO A 479 -10.27 22.28 -46.79
N ALA A 480 -9.54 21.17 -46.72
CA ALA A 480 -10.01 19.91 -46.14
C ALA A 480 -9.96 19.87 -44.61
N VAL A 481 -9.30 20.85 -43.97
CA VAL A 481 -9.30 20.98 -42.51
C VAL A 481 -10.62 21.57 -42.06
N GLY A 482 -11.39 20.79 -41.29
CA GLY A 482 -12.65 21.23 -40.70
C GLY A 482 -12.49 21.70 -39.26
N ALA A 483 -11.47 21.20 -38.55
CA ALA A 483 -11.20 21.59 -37.17
C ALA A 483 -9.73 21.44 -36.76
N VAL A 484 -9.31 22.25 -35.80
CA VAL A 484 -7.94 22.34 -35.26
C VAL A 484 -7.98 22.28 -33.74
N ALA A 485 -7.18 21.40 -33.16
CA ALA A 485 -6.91 21.36 -31.72
C ALA A 485 -5.63 22.14 -31.37
N GLY A 486 -5.67 22.97 -30.34
CA GLY A 486 -4.48 23.60 -29.76
C GLY A 486 -3.86 22.82 -28.60
N ASN A 487 -2.82 23.39 -28.01
CA ASN A 487 -2.00 22.84 -26.93
C ASN A 487 -2.41 23.43 -25.58
N VAL A 488 -3.05 22.63 -24.72
CA VAL A 488 -3.48 23.08 -23.39
C VAL A 488 -2.35 22.91 -22.37
N LYS A 489 -2.15 23.94 -21.55
CA LYS A 489 -1.18 24.03 -20.45
C LYS A 489 -1.87 24.22 -19.12
N VAL A 490 -1.25 23.71 -18.05
CA VAL A 490 -1.75 23.90 -16.68
C VAL A 490 -1.17 25.19 -16.09
N GLY A 491 -2.03 26.10 -15.63
CA GLY A 491 -1.63 27.37 -15.02
C GLY A 491 -1.16 27.27 -13.56
N ASN A 492 -1.77 26.41 -12.75
CA ASN A 492 -1.55 26.29 -11.30
C ASN A 492 -0.63 25.10 -10.93
N GLN A 493 0.62 25.15 -11.37
CA GLN A 493 1.61 24.06 -11.22
C GLN A 493 2.26 23.95 -9.83
N ASP A 494 1.89 24.82 -8.88
CA ASP A 494 2.47 24.83 -7.54
C ASP A 494 1.98 23.69 -6.65
N THR A 495 0.84 23.09 -7.01
CA THR A 495 0.26 21.95 -6.31
C THR A 495 0.74 20.60 -6.86
N MET A 496 0.66 19.53 -6.07
CA MET A 496 1.02 18.19 -6.55
C MET A 496 0.08 17.70 -7.66
N ILE A 497 -1.22 18.00 -7.54
CA ILE A 497 -2.23 17.66 -8.56
C ILE A 497 -1.93 18.41 -9.86
N GLY A 498 -1.64 19.71 -9.78
CA GLY A 498 -1.25 20.51 -10.94
C GLY A 498 0.00 19.97 -11.65
N ARG A 499 1.01 19.52 -10.90
CA ARG A 499 2.21 18.89 -11.49
C ARG A 499 1.89 17.56 -12.19
N TRP A 500 1.10 16.69 -11.58
CA TRP A 500 0.70 15.43 -12.21
C TRP A 500 -0.13 15.65 -13.47
N GLN A 501 -1.07 16.59 -13.45
CA GLN A 501 -1.86 16.93 -14.63
C GLN A 501 -1.03 17.59 -15.72
N GLN A 502 -0.01 18.38 -15.36
CA GLN A 502 0.95 18.93 -16.33
C GLN A 502 1.72 17.81 -17.03
N ILE A 503 2.20 16.78 -16.31
CA ILE A 503 2.87 15.62 -16.93
C ILE A 503 1.92 14.94 -17.92
N GLU A 504 0.69 14.67 -17.49
CA GLU A 504 -0.32 14.03 -18.34
C GLU A 504 -0.63 14.87 -19.59
N TYR A 505 -0.82 16.19 -19.44
CA TYR A 505 -1.11 17.07 -20.56
C TYR A 505 0.07 17.12 -21.53
N VAL A 506 1.30 17.27 -21.03
CA VAL A 506 2.48 17.28 -21.91
C VAL A 506 2.59 15.97 -22.69
N ILE A 507 2.40 14.81 -22.04
CA ILE A 507 2.40 13.50 -22.70
C ILE A 507 1.25 13.40 -23.72
N GLY A 508 0.02 13.71 -23.33
CA GLY A 508 -1.15 13.59 -24.19
C GLY A 508 -1.09 14.52 -25.41
N PHE A 509 -0.77 15.79 -25.20
CA PHE A 509 -0.71 16.78 -26.29
C PHE A 509 0.51 16.57 -27.20
N ASN A 510 1.67 16.15 -26.69
CA ASN A 510 2.86 16.00 -27.53
C ASN A 510 3.10 14.61 -28.09
N LEU A 511 2.49 13.56 -27.53
CA LEU A 511 2.61 12.20 -28.04
C LEU A 511 1.28 11.71 -28.61
N ASP A 512 0.23 11.62 -27.78
CA ASP A 512 -1.03 11.02 -28.19
C ASP A 512 -1.67 11.81 -29.37
N ARG A 513 -1.75 13.15 -29.30
CA ARG A 513 -2.36 13.96 -30.38
C ARG A 513 -1.65 13.82 -31.72
N ARG A 514 -0.31 13.81 -31.72
CA ARG A 514 0.48 13.63 -32.95
C ARG A 514 0.25 12.25 -33.57
N LEU A 515 0.15 11.22 -32.72
CA LEU A 515 -0.21 9.87 -33.14
C LEU A 515 -1.61 9.85 -33.77
N TYR A 516 -2.61 10.43 -33.12
CA TYR A 516 -3.98 10.46 -33.63
C TYR A 516 -4.10 11.23 -34.94
N GLU A 517 -3.40 12.37 -35.08
CA GLU A 517 -3.39 13.12 -36.33
C GLU A 517 -2.72 12.32 -37.47
N THR A 518 -1.60 11.65 -37.19
CA THR A 518 -0.91 10.81 -38.20
C THR A 518 -1.81 9.69 -38.71
N LEU A 519 -2.66 9.15 -37.85
CA LEU A 519 -3.63 8.11 -38.19
C LEU A 519 -4.97 8.66 -38.72
N GLN A 520 -5.13 9.99 -38.73
CA GLN A 520 -6.35 10.72 -39.06
C GLN A 520 -7.56 10.23 -38.25
N CYS A 521 -7.36 10.09 -36.93
CA CYS A 521 -8.36 9.56 -36.01
C CYS A 521 -8.39 10.34 -34.69
N MET A 522 -8.33 11.68 -34.76
CA MET A 522 -8.42 12.52 -33.56
C MET A 522 -9.71 12.23 -32.79
N PRO A 523 -9.66 11.80 -31.52
CA PRO A 523 -10.86 11.44 -30.79
C PRO A 523 -11.56 12.64 -30.17
N THR A 524 -10.81 13.69 -29.84
CA THR A 524 -11.30 14.84 -29.05
C THR A 524 -10.53 16.10 -29.40
N ILE A 525 -11.19 17.22 -29.57
CA ILE A 525 -10.57 18.55 -29.50
C ILE A 525 -10.93 19.10 -28.12
N PRO A 526 -9.97 19.49 -27.26
CA PRO A 526 -10.31 19.95 -25.92
C PRO A 526 -11.17 21.21 -25.97
N GLY A 527 -12.22 21.28 -25.16
CA GLY A 527 -13.06 22.49 -25.03
C GLY A 527 -12.30 23.77 -24.65
N ALA A 528 -11.09 23.64 -24.08
CA ALA A 528 -10.23 24.77 -23.72
C ALA A 528 -9.58 25.47 -24.93
N ILE A 529 -9.36 24.79 -26.07
CA ILE A 529 -8.76 25.41 -27.27
C ILE A 529 -9.07 24.58 -28.53
N GLY A 530 -10.12 24.99 -29.24
CA GLY A 530 -10.49 24.41 -30.52
C GLY A 530 -10.91 25.48 -31.53
N ALA A 531 -10.52 25.31 -32.79
CA ALA A 531 -11.04 26.11 -33.89
C ALA A 531 -11.74 25.23 -34.92
N PHE A 532 -12.77 25.77 -35.56
CA PHE A 532 -13.68 25.03 -36.43
C PHE A 532 -14.07 25.91 -37.60
N ARG A 533 -14.27 25.29 -38.77
CA ARG A 533 -15.05 25.95 -39.84
C ARG A 533 -16.52 25.90 -39.47
N ARG A 534 -17.23 27.00 -39.66
CA ARG A 534 -18.67 27.08 -39.44
C ARG A 534 -19.41 26.08 -40.31
N ARG A 535 -19.04 25.92 -41.59
CA ARG A 535 -19.62 24.88 -42.45
C ARG A 535 -19.47 23.47 -41.87
N ALA A 536 -18.31 23.16 -41.29
CA ALA A 536 -18.05 21.84 -40.72
C ALA A 536 -18.93 21.58 -39.48
N LEU A 537 -19.19 22.61 -38.67
CA LEU A 537 -20.14 22.53 -37.56
C LEU A 537 -21.58 22.33 -38.05
N ILE A 538 -21.97 23.00 -39.14
CA ILE A 538 -23.30 22.86 -39.75
C ILE A 538 -23.50 21.45 -40.30
N ASP A 539 -22.50 20.88 -41.00
CA ASP A 539 -22.56 19.53 -41.59
C ASP A 539 -22.86 18.43 -40.57
N VAL A 540 -22.49 18.64 -39.30
CA VAL A 540 -22.71 17.68 -38.21
C VAL A 540 -23.87 18.06 -37.28
N GLY A 541 -24.60 19.14 -37.59
CA GLY A 541 -25.76 19.59 -36.82
C GLY A 541 -25.42 20.35 -35.53
N GLY A 542 -24.21 20.94 -35.44
CA GLY A 542 -23.73 21.67 -34.28
C GLY A 542 -23.20 20.78 -33.15
N VAL A 543 -23.18 21.31 -31.93
CA VAL A 543 -22.69 20.61 -30.73
C VAL A 543 -23.82 19.81 -30.10
N SER A 544 -23.66 18.49 -30.01
CA SER A 544 -24.64 17.59 -29.40
C SER A 544 -24.64 17.68 -27.87
N GLY A 545 -25.82 17.58 -27.26
CA GLY A 545 -26.00 17.44 -25.80
C GLY A 545 -26.19 15.99 -25.33
N ASP A 546 -26.02 15.00 -26.20
CA ASP A 546 -26.34 13.58 -25.91
C ASP A 546 -25.33 12.93 -24.96
N THR A 547 -24.13 13.48 -24.85
CA THR A 547 -23.02 12.92 -24.06
C THR A 547 -22.47 13.94 -23.07
N LEU A 548 -21.83 13.47 -22.00
CA LEU A 548 -21.16 14.34 -21.02
C LEU A 548 -19.82 14.93 -21.52
N ALA A 549 -19.35 14.50 -22.70
CA ALA A 549 -18.13 14.94 -23.36
C ALA A 549 -18.49 15.43 -24.77
N GLU A 550 -19.14 16.58 -24.82
CA GLU A 550 -19.67 17.20 -26.04
C GLU A 550 -18.57 17.44 -27.10
N ASP A 551 -17.37 17.73 -26.62
CA ASP A 551 -16.18 18.01 -27.41
C ASP A 551 -15.65 16.76 -28.15
N THR A 552 -15.69 15.62 -27.46
CA THR A 552 -15.33 14.31 -27.99
C THR A 552 -16.36 13.86 -29.02
N ASP A 553 -17.65 13.93 -28.71
CA ASP A 553 -18.75 13.62 -29.62
C ASP A 553 -18.66 14.43 -30.93
N LEU A 554 -18.52 15.76 -30.81
CA LEU A 554 -18.35 16.66 -31.96
C LEU A 554 -17.15 16.27 -32.83
N THR A 555 -16.00 15.97 -32.21
CA THR A 555 -14.79 15.61 -32.95
C THR A 555 -14.96 14.29 -33.71
N MET A 556 -15.61 13.31 -33.10
CA MET A 556 -15.94 12.05 -33.76
C MET A 556 -16.93 12.25 -34.92
N ALA A 557 -17.95 13.08 -34.74
CA ALA A 557 -18.92 13.41 -35.79
C ALA A 557 -18.25 14.05 -37.00
N LEU A 558 -17.38 15.04 -36.79
CA LEU A 558 -16.60 15.71 -37.85
C LEU A 558 -15.73 14.73 -38.63
N SER A 559 -15.02 13.84 -37.91
CA SER A 559 -14.16 12.84 -38.53
C SER A 559 -14.95 11.82 -39.36
N ARG A 560 -16.18 11.50 -38.95
CA ARG A 560 -17.05 10.54 -39.66
C ARG A 560 -17.59 11.08 -40.98
N VAL A 561 -17.91 12.37 -41.04
CA VAL A 561 -18.36 13.04 -42.28
C VAL A 561 -17.20 13.37 -43.23
N GLY A 562 -15.95 13.24 -42.77
CA GLY A 562 -14.75 13.29 -43.62
C GLY A 562 -13.88 14.54 -43.49
N TRP A 563 -14.22 15.44 -42.56
CA TRP A 563 -13.36 16.57 -42.24
C TRP A 563 -12.03 16.12 -41.64
N LYS A 564 -10.92 16.74 -42.05
CA LYS A 564 -9.63 16.55 -41.36
C LYS A 564 -9.65 17.32 -40.05
N VAL A 565 -9.27 16.63 -38.98
CA VAL A 565 -9.01 17.21 -37.67
C VAL A 565 -7.52 17.14 -37.39
N VAL A 566 -6.91 18.31 -37.15
CA VAL A 566 -5.44 18.45 -37.03
C VAL A 566 -5.04 19.07 -35.69
N TYR A 567 -3.79 18.93 -35.30
CA TYR A 567 -3.24 19.48 -34.07
C TYR A 567 -2.17 20.53 -34.37
N GLU A 568 -2.31 21.71 -33.76
CA GLU A 568 -1.35 22.80 -33.87
C GLU A 568 -0.64 23.02 -32.52
N GLU A 569 0.58 22.49 -32.41
CA GLU A 569 1.35 22.44 -31.15
C GLU A 569 1.73 23.82 -30.60
N THR A 570 1.80 24.82 -31.48
CA THR A 570 2.27 26.16 -31.13
C THR A 570 1.15 27.08 -30.64
N ALA A 571 -0.13 26.75 -30.88
CA ALA A 571 -1.27 27.48 -30.35
C ALA A 571 -1.51 27.08 -28.89
N ARG A 572 -1.20 27.95 -27.92
CA ARG A 572 -1.11 27.59 -26.50
C ARG A 572 -2.18 28.27 -25.66
N ALA A 573 -2.87 27.49 -24.83
CA ALA A 573 -3.87 27.99 -23.90
C ALA A 573 -3.62 27.48 -22.48
N TRP A 574 -3.81 28.33 -21.49
CA TRP A 574 -3.56 28.06 -20.08
C TRP A 574 -4.87 27.91 -19.32
N THR A 575 -5.09 26.76 -18.67
CA THR A 575 -6.30 26.45 -17.90
C THR A 575 -5.97 26.10 -16.45
N GLU A 576 -6.95 26.24 -15.56
CA GLU A 576 -6.84 25.88 -14.14
C GLU A 576 -7.06 24.37 -13.94
N ALA A 577 -6.08 23.66 -13.39
CA ALA A 577 -6.24 22.27 -12.94
C ALA A 577 -7.04 22.21 -11.62
N PRO A 578 -7.72 21.09 -11.31
CA PRO A 578 -8.40 20.89 -10.03
C PRO A 578 -7.45 21.05 -8.83
N ALA A 579 -7.90 21.77 -7.80
CA ALA A 579 -7.11 22.02 -6.60
C ALA A 579 -7.20 20.86 -5.58
N THR A 580 -8.21 20.00 -5.69
CA THR A 580 -8.46 18.89 -4.74
C THR A 580 -8.73 17.56 -5.45
N LEU A 581 -8.49 16.45 -4.76
CA LEU A 581 -8.75 15.09 -5.29
C LEU A 581 -10.23 14.86 -5.61
N GLU A 582 -11.15 15.47 -4.86
CA GLU A 582 -12.59 15.34 -5.12
C GLU A 582 -12.97 16.01 -6.45
N GLN A 583 -12.44 17.21 -6.69
CA GLN A 583 -12.65 17.91 -7.96
C GLN A 583 -12.02 17.14 -9.13
N LEU A 584 -10.81 16.61 -8.94
CA LEU A 584 -10.15 15.76 -9.93
C LEU A 584 -10.99 14.50 -10.22
N TRP A 585 -11.52 13.83 -9.20
CA TRP A 585 -12.41 12.66 -9.38
C TRP A 585 -13.62 13.01 -10.25
N LYS A 586 -14.34 14.08 -9.92
CA LYS A 586 -15.52 14.53 -10.67
C LYS A 586 -15.17 14.83 -12.14
N GLN A 587 -14.05 15.51 -12.38
CA GLN A 587 -13.57 15.79 -13.74
C GLN A 587 -13.30 14.49 -14.51
N ARG A 588 -12.49 13.60 -13.94
CA ARG A 588 -12.01 12.39 -14.61
C ARG A 588 -13.12 11.39 -14.85
N TYR A 589 -14.05 11.29 -13.92
CA TYR A 589 -15.23 10.46 -14.06
C TYR A 589 -16.11 10.93 -15.22
N ARG A 590 -16.34 12.26 -15.34
CA ARG A 590 -17.07 12.85 -16.46
C ARG A 590 -16.40 12.55 -17.79
N TRP A 591 -15.09 12.76 -17.87
CA TRP A 591 -14.32 12.55 -19.11
C TRP A 591 -14.31 11.08 -19.54
N SER A 592 -14.04 10.17 -18.60
CA SER A 592 -13.98 8.74 -18.89
C SER A 592 -15.35 8.21 -19.31
N TYR A 593 -16.41 8.57 -18.57
CA TYR A 593 -17.77 8.15 -18.89
C TYR A 593 -18.28 8.77 -20.19
N GLY A 594 -18.11 10.09 -20.37
CA GLY A 594 -18.51 10.80 -21.58
C GLY A 594 -17.81 10.29 -22.84
N THR A 595 -16.52 9.94 -22.74
CA THR A 595 -15.78 9.31 -23.84
C THR A 595 -16.40 7.96 -24.21
N MET A 596 -16.76 7.12 -23.23
CA MET A 596 -17.43 5.84 -23.50
C MET A 596 -18.83 6.04 -24.11
N GLN A 597 -19.57 7.06 -23.70
CA GLN A 597 -20.86 7.41 -24.32
C GLN A 597 -20.67 7.80 -25.80
N ALA A 598 -19.66 8.63 -26.11
CA ALA A 598 -19.35 9.01 -27.49
C ALA A 598 -18.92 7.79 -28.32
N MET A 599 -18.02 6.95 -27.80
CA MET A 599 -17.63 5.69 -28.46
C MET A 599 -18.84 4.82 -28.78
N TRP A 600 -19.77 4.69 -27.83
CA TRP A 600 -21.01 3.92 -28.03
C TRP A 600 -21.92 4.57 -29.07
N LYS A 601 -22.12 5.89 -29.02
CA LYS A 601 -22.90 6.65 -30.01
C LYS A 601 -22.36 6.43 -31.42
N HIS A 602 -21.03 6.44 -31.59
CA HIS A 602 -20.38 6.29 -32.89
C HIS A 602 -19.96 4.86 -33.26
N ARG A 603 -20.34 3.82 -32.49
CA ARG A 603 -19.92 2.41 -32.70
C ARG A 603 -20.18 1.85 -34.10
N ARG A 604 -21.21 2.32 -34.80
CA ARG A 604 -21.54 1.90 -36.18
C ARG A 604 -20.45 2.25 -37.19
N ALA A 605 -19.58 3.22 -36.88
CA ALA A 605 -18.42 3.55 -37.69
C ALA A 605 -17.46 2.36 -37.90
N LEU A 606 -17.51 1.31 -37.07
CA LEU A 606 -16.72 0.10 -37.27
C LEU A 606 -17.08 -0.67 -38.55
N VAL A 607 -18.38 -0.69 -38.89
CA VAL A 607 -18.94 -1.46 -40.01
C VAL A 607 -19.28 -0.60 -41.23
N GLU A 608 -19.29 0.73 -41.08
CA GLU A 608 -19.53 1.67 -42.17
C GLU A 608 -18.34 1.73 -43.16
N HIS A 609 -18.60 2.24 -44.37
CA HIS A 609 -17.60 2.46 -45.42
C HIS A 609 -17.16 3.94 -45.46
N GLY A 610 -16.20 4.28 -46.33
CA GLY A 610 -15.75 5.66 -46.51
C GLY A 610 -14.98 6.25 -45.32
N ALA A 611 -15.10 7.57 -45.11
CA ALA A 611 -14.41 8.28 -44.04
C ALA A 611 -14.82 7.79 -42.64
N SER A 612 -16.12 7.60 -42.41
CA SER A 612 -16.65 7.02 -41.17
C SER A 612 -16.04 5.65 -40.86
N GLY A 613 -16.00 4.75 -41.86
CA GLY A 613 -15.36 3.45 -41.73
C GLY A 613 -13.88 3.50 -41.33
N ARG A 614 -13.11 4.37 -41.98
CA ARG A 614 -11.67 4.55 -41.69
C ARG A 614 -11.46 5.10 -40.27
N PHE A 615 -12.24 6.09 -39.87
CA PHE A 615 -12.21 6.63 -38.52
C PHE A 615 -12.56 5.54 -37.50
N GLY A 616 -13.68 4.84 -37.69
CA GLY A 616 -14.16 3.82 -36.77
C GLY A 616 -13.15 2.69 -36.56
N ARG A 617 -12.61 2.11 -37.64
CA ARG A 617 -11.65 1.00 -37.58
C ARG A 617 -10.27 1.37 -37.04
N ARG A 618 -9.91 2.66 -37.01
CA ARG A 618 -8.64 3.14 -36.42
C ARG A 618 -8.81 3.66 -35.00
N CYS A 619 -9.77 4.55 -34.79
CA CYS A 619 -9.96 5.28 -33.55
C CYS A 619 -10.54 4.40 -32.44
N LEU A 620 -11.67 3.74 -32.73
CA LEU A 620 -12.44 3.05 -31.69
C LEU A 620 -11.68 1.86 -31.10
N PRO A 621 -11.02 0.96 -31.87
CA PRO A 621 -10.18 -0.08 -31.31
C PRO A 621 -9.03 0.48 -30.46
N MET A 622 -8.43 1.58 -30.88
CA MET A 622 -7.31 2.19 -30.15
C MET A 622 -7.75 2.80 -28.82
N LEU A 623 -8.90 3.48 -28.79
CA LEU A 623 -9.52 3.98 -27.55
C LEU A 623 -9.97 2.83 -26.65
N SER A 624 -10.60 1.79 -27.19
CA SER A 624 -11.02 0.61 -26.44
C SER A 624 -9.83 -0.12 -25.83
N LEU A 625 -8.76 -0.33 -26.58
CA LEU A 625 -7.58 -1.07 -26.13
C LEU A 625 -6.73 -0.26 -25.16
N PHE A 626 -6.34 0.96 -25.53
CA PHE A 626 -5.37 1.75 -24.75
C PHE A 626 -6.00 2.78 -23.81
N GLY A 627 -7.22 3.23 -24.08
CA GLY A 627 -7.97 4.17 -23.24
C GLY A 627 -8.85 3.50 -22.18
N VAL A 628 -9.30 2.26 -22.42
CA VAL A 628 -10.20 1.54 -21.51
C VAL A 628 -9.59 0.23 -21.00
N LEU A 629 -9.27 -0.73 -21.87
CA LEU A 629 -8.85 -2.08 -21.45
C LEU A 629 -7.50 -2.08 -20.74
N LEU A 630 -6.47 -1.46 -21.32
CA LEU A 630 -5.13 -1.44 -20.73
C LEU A 630 -5.11 -0.80 -19.32
N PRO A 631 -5.70 0.39 -19.08
CA PRO A 631 -5.74 0.94 -17.73
C PRO A 631 -6.64 0.15 -16.77
N LEU A 632 -7.67 -0.56 -17.27
CA LEU A 632 -8.53 -1.44 -16.44
C LEU A 632 -7.78 -2.69 -15.97
N LEU A 633 -6.84 -3.20 -16.76
CA LEU A 633 -5.95 -4.32 -16.39
C LEU A 633 -4.73 -3.85 -15.58
N GLY A 634 -4.42 -2.55 -15.60
CA GLY A 634 -3.30 -1.94 -14.87
C GLY A 634 -3.17 -2.30 -13.38
N PRO A 635 -4.25 -2.45 -12.59
CA PRO A 635 -4.16 -2.87 -11.18
C PRO A 635 -3.43 -4.20 -10.96
N VAL A 636 -3.38 -5.10 -11.96
CA VAL A 636 -2.67 -6.38 -11.84
C VAL A 636 -1.16 -6.16 -11.69
N ILE A 637 -0.59 -5.12 -12.31
CA ILE A 637 0.84 -4.76 -12.11
C ILE A 637 1.10 -4.46 -10.64
N ASP A 638 0.24 -3.66 -10.01
CA ASP A 638 0.44 -3.22 -8.63
C ASP A 638 0.23 -4.37 -7.66
N LEU A 639 -0.77 -5.22 -7.93
CA LEU A 639 -1.00 -6.43 -7.16
C LEU A 639 0.19 -7.40 -7.22
N MET A 640 0.73 -7.66 -8.42
CA MET A 640 1.88 -8.55 -8.60
C MET A 640 3.17 -7.94 -8.05
N ALA A 641 3.34 -6.61 -8.14
CA ALA A 641 4.47 -5.94 -7.51
C ALA A 641 4.43 -6.05 -5.98
N VAL A 642 3.24 -5.88 -5.37
CA VAL A 642 3.08 -6.08 -3.92
C VAL A 642 3.29 -7.55 -3.57
N TYR A 643 2.62 -8.48 -4.25
CA TYR A 643 2.77 -9.91 -4.00
C TYR A 643 4.22 -10.37 -4.11
N GLY A 644 4.91 -9.99 -5.20
CA GLY A 644 6.29 -10.40 -5.43
C GLY A 644 7.31 -9.73 -4.51
N LEU A 645 7.00 -8.59 -3.90
CA LEU A 645 7.85 -7.95 -2.90
C LEU A 645 7.88 -8.73 -1.58
N PHE A 646 6.78 -9.39 -1.22
CA PHE A 646 6.61 -10.09 0.06
C PHE A 646 6.75 -11.60 -0.05
N PHE A 647 6.37 -12.19 -1.18
CA PHE A 647 6.18 -13.64 -1.34
C PHE A 647 6.92 -14.23 -2.54
N ALA A 648 7.69 -13.44 -3.27
CA ALA A 648 8.54 -13.92 -4.36
C ALA A 648 9.93 -13.28 -4.27
N ASP A 649 10.74 -13.49 -5.30
CA ASP A 649 12.01 -12.83 -5.46
C ASP A 649 11.82 -11.31 -5.59
N TRP A 650 12.05 -10.62 -4.46
CA TRP A 650 11.87 -9.18 -4.35
C TRP A 650 12.82 -8.42 -5.27
N THR A 651 14.01 -8.96 -5.58
CA THR A 651 15.00 -8.30 -6.46
C THR A 651 14.49 -8.26 -7.89
N LYS A 652 13.97 -9.38 -8.40
CA LYS A 652 13.35 -9.46 -9.73
C LYS A 652 12.11 -8.58 -9.81
N THR A 653 11.28 -8.61 -8.76
CA THR A 653 10.05 -7.81 -8.69
C THR A 653 10.36 -6.31 -8.69
N LEU A 654 11.31 -5.87 -7.87
CA LEU A 654 11.75 -4.48 -7.81
C LEU A 654 12.41 -4.07 -9.14
N GLY A 655 13.24 -4.92 -9.73
CA GLY A 655 13.86 -4.69 -11.03
C GLY A 655 12.82 -4.48 -12.14
N ALA A 656 11.80 -5.34 -12.21
CA ALA A 656 10.71 -5.20 -13.17
C ALA A 656 9.89 -3.91 -12.96
N TRP A 657 9.61 -3.56 -11.70
CA TRP A 657 8.90 -2.32 -11.37
C TRP A 657 9.72 -1.07 -11.73
N LEU A 658 11.02 -1.06 -11.42
CA LEU A 658 11.94 0.02 -11.80
C LEU A 658 12.08 0.16 -13.32
N ALA A 659 12.12 -0.95 -14.06
CA ALA A 659 12.15 -0.93 -15.53
C ALA A 659 10.88 -0.29 -16.11
N MET A 660 9.70 -0.60 -15.57
CA MET A 660 8.43 0.04 -15.96
C MET A 660 8.43 1.54 -15.64
N LEU A 661 8.93 1.92 -14.46
CA LEU A 661 9.03 3.32 -14.06
C LEU A 661 10.01 4.08 -14.97
N ALA A 662 11.14 3.47 -15.33
CA ALA A 662 12.12 4.01 -16.26
C ALA A 662 11.51 4.22 -17.65
N LEU A 663 10.73 3.26 -18.17
CA LEU A 663 10.03 3.39 -19.45
C LEU A 663 9.06 4.59 -19.45
N GLN A 664 8.28 4.75 -18.38
CA GLN A 664 7.37 5.90 -18.24
C GLN A 664 8.14 7.23 -18.13
N PHE A 665 9.23 7.23 -17.37
CA PHE A 665 10.08 8.41 -17.22
C PHE A 665 10.71 8.83 -18.54
N VAL A 666 11.28 7.89 -19.31
CA VAL A 666 11.82 8.14 -20.65
C VAL A 666 10.75 8.68 -21.59
N THR A 667 9.56 8.09 -21.58
CA THR A 667 8.42 8.56 -22.40
C THR A 667 8.04 10.00 -22.06
N ALA A 668 7.98 10.33 -20.76
CA ALA A 668 7.72 11.68 -20.30
C ALA A 668 8.84 12.64 -20.71
N VAL A 669 10.12 12.28 -20.56
CA VAL A 669 11.27 13.09 -21.00
C VAL A 669 11.17 13.42 -22.50
N VAL A 670 10.85 12.43 -23.34
CA VAL A 670 10.66 12.65 -24.78
C VAL A 670 9.51 13.62 -25.05
N ALA A 671 8.37 13.46 -24.37
CA ALA A 671 7.23 14.37 -24.50
C ALA A 671 7.59 15.82 -24.11
N PHE A 672 8.29 16.02 -23.00
CA PHE A 672 8.75 17.33 -22.56
C PHE A 672 9.77 17.96 -23.52
N ARG A 673 10.67 17.15 -24.11
CA ARG A 673 11.58 17.64 -25.16
C ARG A 673 10.85 18.05 -26.43
N LEU A 674 9.80 17.33 -26.81
CA LEU A 674 8.95 17.73 -27.94
C LEU A 674 8.21 19.05 -27.64
N ASP A 675 7.78 19.23 -26.39
CA ASP A 675 7.05 20.43 -25.93
C ASP A 675 7.94 21.68 -25.76
N ARG A 676 9.25 21.48 -25.58
CA ARG A 676 10.23 22.52 -25.19
C ARG A 676 9.91 23.20 -23.84
N GLY A 677 9.22 22.48 -22.95
CA GLY A 677 8.84 22.96 -21.62
C GLY A 677 9.85 22.60 -20.52
N PRO A 678 9.80 23.26 -19.35
CA PRO A 678 10.67 22.91 -18.22
C PRO A 678 10.33 21.53 -17.66
N MET A 679 11.35 20.70 -17.43
CA MET A 679 11.20 19.32 -16.92
C MET A 679 11.01 19.24 -15.40
N ARG A 680 10.82 20.37 -14.72
CA ARG A 680 10.73 20.45 -13.25
C ARG A 680 9.62 19.59 -12.67
N SER A 681 8.53 19.34 -13.40
CA SER A 681 7.44 18.49 -12.87
C SER A 681 7.80 17.01 -12.82
N LEU A 682 8.81 16.54 -13.57
CA LEU A 682 9.12 15.10 -13.69
C LEU A 682 9.56 14.43 -12.38
N TRP A 683 10.05 15.17 -11.38
CA TRP A 683 10.38 14.58 -10.08
C TRP A 683 9.14 14.01 -9.36
N SER A 684 7.93 14.49 -9.69
CA SER A 684 6.69 13.99 -9.09
C SER A 684 6.12 12.74 -9.79
N LEU A 685 6.73 12.30 -10.90
CA LEU A 685 6.29 11.13 -11.67
C LEU A 685 6.35 9.82 -10.87
N PRO A 686 7.43 9.52 -10.11
CA PRO A 686 7.43 8.34 -9.23
C PRO A 686 6.30 8.36 -8.19
N LEU A 687 5.95 9.54 -7.67
CA LEU A 687 4.86 9.70 -6.71
C LEU A 687 3.47 9.51 -7.35
N GLN A 688 3.37 9.68 -8.68
CA GLN A 688 2.12 9.49 -9.43
C GLN A 688 1.63 8.03 -9.33
N GLN A 689 2.54 7.07 -9.20
CA GLN A 689 2.24 5.64 -9.12
C GLN A 689 1.41 5.25 -7.89
N PHE A 690 1.59 5.96 -6.78
CA PHE A 690 1.00 5.63 -5.47
C PHE A 690 -0.35 6.31 -5.22
N ALA A 691 -0.64 7.42 -5.89
CA ALA A 691 -1.86 8.20 -5.63
C ALA A 691 -2.67 8.48 -6.89
N TYR A 692 -2.08 9.20 -7.85
CA TYR A 692 -2.81 9.64 -9.05
C TYR A 692 -3.27 8.47 -9.91
N ARG A 693 -2.39 7.49 -10.15
CA ARG A 693 -2.73 6.30 -10.95
C ARG A 693 -3.83 5.46 -10.29
N GLN A 694 -3.76 5.28 -8.97
CA GLN A 694 -4.79 4.57 -8.20
C GLN A 694 -6.14 5.26 -8.30
N LEU A 695 -6.15 6.60 -8.20
CA LEU A 695 -7.34 7.41 -8.43
C LEU A 695 -7.92 7.17 -9.84
N MET A 696 -7.06 7.12 -10.87
CA MET A 696 -7.50 6.91 -12.25
C MET A 696 -8.10 5.52 -12.46
N TYR A 697 -7.51 4.47 -11.87
CA TYR A 697 -8.08 3.12 -11.91
C TYR A 697 -9.48 3.07 -11.31
N LEU A 698 -9.66 3.63 -10.12
CA LEU A 698 -10.95 3.61 -9.43
C LEU A 698 -12.02 4.41 -10.20
N VAL A 699 -11.64 5.58 -10.73
CA VAL A 699 -12.52 6.39 -11.58
C VAL A 699 -12.95 5.60 -12.82
N LEU A 700 -12.00 4.96 -13.51
CA LEU A 700 -12.29 4.19 -14.73
C LEU A 700 -13.18 2.99 -14.43
N ILE A 701 -12.88 2.22 -13.37
CA ILE A 701 -13.73 1.10 -12.92
C ILE A 701 -15.15 1.61 -12.66
N GLN A 702 -15.31 2.72 -11.94
CA GLN A 702 -16.62 3.32 -11.68
C GLN A 702 -17.33 3.71 -13.00
N SER A 703 -16.61 4.34 -13.93
CA SER A 703 -17.17 4.75 -15.22
C SER A 703 -17.60 3.55 -16.08
N VAL A 704 -16.81 2.46 -16.11
CA VAL A 704 -17.15 1.23 -16.84
C VAL A 704 -18.37 0.56 -16.23
N VAL A 705 -18.40 0.40 -14.90
CA VAL A 705 -19.57 -0.15 -14.18
C VAL A 705 -20.83 0.66 -14.51
N THR A 706 -20.72 1.99 -14.54
CA THR A 706 -21.85 2.87 -14.88
C THR A 706 -22.29 2.71 -16.33
N ALA A 707 -21.34 2.63 -17.27
CA ALA A 707 -21.62 2.44 -18.70
C ALA A 707 -22.32 1.11 -18.96
N VAL A 708 -21.85 0.02 -18.34
CA VAL A 708 -22.48 -1.31 -18.45
C VAL A 708 -23.84 -1.34 -17.75
N SER A 709 -24.03 -0.57 -16.67
CA SER A 709 -25.32 -0.50 -15.95
C SER A 709 -26.38 0.35 -16.65
N GLY A 710 -26.05 1.09 -17.72
CA GLY A 710 -26.99 1.93 -18.46
C GLY A 710 -27.51 3.16 -17.70
N VAL A 711 -26.85 3.58 -16.61
CA VAL A 711 -27.31 4.69 -15.76
C VAL A 711 -27.00 6.04 -16.41
N TRP A 712 -28.03 6.84 -16.70
CA TRP A 712 -27.88 8.22 -17.16
C TRP A 712 -27.53 9.16 -16.00
N LEU A 713 -26.52 10.01 -16.19
CA LEU A 713 -26.05 10.95 -15.18
C LEU A 713 -26.18 12.39 -15.67
N ARG A 714 -26.68 13.25 -14.78
CA ARG A 714 -26.73 14.70 -14.99
C ARG A 714 -25.39 15.38 -14.66
N TRP A 715 -25.16 16.51 -15.31
CA TRP A 715 -23.98 17.37 -15.17
C TRP A 715 -23.70 17.77 -13.71
N HIS A 716 -22.42 17.79 -13.29
CA HIS A 716 -21.98 18.24 -11.96
C HIS A 716 -20.75 19.16 -12.08
N LYS A 717 -20.78 20.30 -11.38
CA LYS A 717 -19.81 21.41 -11.51
C LYS A 717 -18.50 21.21 -10.70
N LEU A 718 -17.38 21.76 -11.19
CA LEU A 718 -16.15 22.00 -10.43
C LEU A 718 -16.16 23.42 -9.81
N GLN A 719 -15.71 23.57 -8.56
CA GLN A 719 -15.46 24.88 -7.95
C GLN A 719 -14.06 25.38 -8.33
N ARG A 720 -13.96 26.49 -9.06
CA ARG A 720 -12.71 27.14 -9.48
C ARG A 720 -12.17 28.12 -8.43
N THR A 721 -10.87 28.34 -8.41
CA THR A 721 -10.18 29.21 -7.42
C THR A 721 -9.64 30.51 -8.00
N GLY A 722 -9.58 30.64 -9.34
CA GLY A 722 -9.13 31.85 -10.03
C GLY A 722 -7.61 32.04 -10.06
N GLU A 723 -6.83 30.98 -9.82
CA GLU A 723 -5.36 31.05 -9.79
C GLU A 723 -4.75 30.69 -11.16
N THR A 724 -4.81 31.62 -12.12
CA THR A 724 -4.01 31.54 -13.36
C THR A 724 -2.85 32.52 -13.28
N ALA A 725 -1.63 32.03 -13.13
CA ALA A 725 -0.45 32.87 -12.96
C ALA A 725 -0.01 33.54 -14.28
N VAL A 726 -0.67 34.63 -14.65
CA VAL A 726 -0.09 35.69 -15.48
C VAL A 726 -0.40 37.02 -14.79
N SER A 727 0.66 37.73 -14.41
CA SER A 727 0.72 38.96 -13.59
C SER A 727 0.62 38.77 -12.07
N GLY A 728 1.65 39.24 -11.38
CA GLY A 728 1.82 39.10 -9.94
C GLY A 728 0.99 40.08 -9.13
N ARG A 729 0.34 39.57 -8.07
CA ARG A 729 0.15 40.22 -6.77
C ARG A 729 -0.53 39.25 -5.78
N PRO A 730 0.05 38.98 -4.59
CA PRO A 730 -0.55 38.08 -3.61
C PRO A 730 -1.51 38.85 -2.71
N GLY A 731 -2.81 38.59 -2.82
CA GLY A 731 -3.80 39.34 -2.04
C GLY A 731 -5.12 38.62 -1.83
N ARG A 732 -5.12 37.39 -1.28
CA ARG A 732 -6.39 36.74 -0.82
C ARG A 732 -6.27 35.69 0.29
N THR A 733 -5.09 35.50 0.89
CA THR A 733 -4.86 34.53 1.98
C THR A 733 -4.99 35.11 3.40
N ALA A 734 -5.17 36.42 3.56
CA ALA A 734 -5.25 37.08 4.88
C ALA A 734 -6.66 36.98 5.51
N ILE A 735 -7.73 37.11 4.73
CA ILE A 735 -9.11 37.20 5.25
C ILE A 735 -9.65 35.83 5.67
N ALA A 736 -9.26 34.74 4.99
CA ALA A 736 -9.61 33.38 5.39
C ALA A 736 -8.88 32.93 6.67
N ARG A 737 -7.65 33.42 6.91
CA ARG A 737 -6.90 33.19 8.16
C ARG A 737 -7.48 33.97 9.34
N ALA A 738 -7.98 35.18 9.11
CA ALA A 738 -8.63 35.99 10.15
C ALA A 738 -9.94 35.37 10.64
N ARG A 739 -10.77 34.82 9.74
CA ARG A 739 -12.03 34.16 10.10
C ARG A 739 -11.82 32.81 10.82
N ALA A 740 -10.72 32.10 10.53
CA ALA A 740 -10.32 30.88 11.25
C ALA A 740 -9.63 31.16 12.61
N ALA A 741 -9.14 32.38 12.84
CA ALA A 741 -8.55 32.79 14.11
C ALA A 741 -9.62 33.16 15.16
N LEU A 742 -10.78 33.67 14.72
CA LEU A 742 -11.87 34.13 15.58
C LEU A 742 -12.76 33.01 16.16
N THR A 743 -12.52 31.74 15.81
CA THR A 743 -13.25 30.57 16.35
C THR A 743 -12.39 29.64 17.21
N ARG A 744 -11.16 30.04 17.55
CA ARG A 744 -10.31 29.28 18.48
C ARG A 744 -10.67 29.56 19.93
N ASP A 745 -11.84 29.12 20.33
CA ASP A 745 -12.05 28.77 21.73
C ASP A 745 -11.50 27.36 21.96
N SER A 746 -10.27 27.27 22.47
CA SER A 746 -9.72 26.00 22.95
C SER A 746 -8.78 26.24 24.12
N GLY A 747 -9.34 26.42 25.31
CA GLY A 747 -8.60 26.23 26.56
C GLY A 747 -7.91 24.85 26.54
N ARG A 748 -6.58 24.83 26.59
CA ARG A 748 -5.81 23.62 26.91
C ARG A 748 -6.17 23.20 28.33
N ASP A 749 -6.53 21.94 28.51
CA ASP A 749 -6.82 21.39 29.84
C ASP A 749 -5.49 21.11 30.54
N ARG A 750 -5.07 22.04 31.40
CA ARG A 750 -3.77 21.99 32.08
C ARG A 750 -3.61 20.76 32.96
N TYR A 751 -4.70 20.20 33.49
CA TYR A 751 -4.65 18.97 34.27
C TYR A 751 -4.20 17.78 33.40
N ILE A 752 -4.78 17.64 32.20
CA ILE A 752 -4.40 16.59 31.26
C ILE A 752 -2.94 16.75 30.79
N ASP A 753 -2.49 17.98 30.55
CA ASP A 753 -1.11 18.26 30.17
C ASP A 753 -0.13 17.88 31.31
N THR A 754 -0.46 18.19 32.58
CA THR A 754 0.37 17.80 33.72
C THR A 754 0.44 16.29 33.90
N LEU A 755 -0.68 15.58 33.80
CA LEU A 755 -0.69 14.11 33.94
C LEU A 755 0.20 13.44 32.89
N ARG A 756 0.20 13.93 31.64
CA ARG A 756 1.10 13.41 30.61
C ARG A 756 2.57 13.70 30.94
N ALA A 757 2.88 14.89 31.43
CA ALA A 757 4.25 15.24 31.82
C ALA A 757 4.75 14.37 32.99
N VAL A 758 3.90 14.11 33.98
CA VAL A 758 4.20 13.19 35.10
C VAL A 758 4.40 11.77 34.60
N ALA A 759 3.54 11.28 33.71
CA ALA A 759 3.68 9.94 33.13
C ALA A 759 5.01 9.77 32.39
N LEU A 760 5.38 10.75 31.55
CA LEU A 760 6.65 10.74 30.81
C LEU A 760 7.87 10.81 31.73
N GLY A 761 7.82 11.65 32.77
CA GLY A 761 8.85 11.71 33.80
C GLY A 761 8.99 10.38 34.55
N ARG A 762 7.87 9.75 34.94
CA ARG A 762 7.86 8.43 35.57
C ARG A 762 8.51 7.38 34.67
N VAL A 763 8.20 7.37 33.36
CA VAL A 763 8.79 6.43 32.40
C VAL A 763 10.32 6.54 32.38
N ILE A 764 10.86 7.75 32.35
CA ILE A 764 12.33 7.97 32.36
C ILE A 764 12.95 7.46 33.67
N VAL A 765 12.34 7.79 34.81
CA VAL A 765 12.83 7.35 36.14
C VAL A 765 12.78 5.82 36.27
N TYR A 766 11.73 5.19 35.73
CA TYR A 766 11.61 3.73 35.75
C TYR A 766 12.73 3.04 34.95
N HIS A 767 12.99 3.45 33.70
CA HIS A 767 14.05 2.84 32.89
C HIS A 767 15.46 3.16 33.40
N MET A 768 15.64 4.27 34.12
CA MET A 768 16.92 4.61 34.75
C MET A 768 17.24 3.73 35.96
N PHE A 769 16.25 3.42 36.79
CA PHE A 769 16.48 2.83 38.12
C PHE A 769 15.81 1.47 38.34
N GLY A 770 15.00 0.96 37.41
CA GLY A 770 14.30 -0.31 37.55
C GLY A 770 13.29 -0.38 38.70
N PHE A 771 12.79 0.77 39.19
CA PHE A 771 11.90 0.83 40.35
C PHE A 771 10.50 0.28 40.05
N ALA A 772 10.34 -1.04 40.16
CA ALA A 772 9.10 -1.79 39.91
C ALA A 772 7.86 -1.20 40.61
N TRP A 773 7.99 -0.76 41.86
CA TRP A 773 6.90 -0.18 42.66
C TRP A 773 6.28 1.08 42.05
N LEU A 774 7.01 1.80 41.18
CA LEU A 774 6.46 2.96 40.47
C LEU A 774 5.30 2.59 39.54
N SER A 775 5.20 1.33 39.10
CA SER A 775 4.10 0.86 38.24
C SER A 775 2.77 0.83 39.00
N VAL A 776 2.83 0.44 40.27
CA VAL A 776 1.68 0.36 41.19
C VAL A 776 1.27 1.75 41.68
N VAL A 777 2.23 2.63 41.97
CA VAL A 777 1.93 3.99 42.46
C VAL A 777 1.35 4.88 41.35
N PHE A 778 1.88 4.76 40.13
CA PHE A 778 1.42 5.54 38.99
C PHE A 778 1.55 4.74 37.69
N PRO A 779 0.47 4.05 37.24
CA PRO A 779 0.48 3.27 36.00
C PRO A 779 0.51 4.19 34.77
N ALA A 780 1.70 4.68 34.43
CA ALA A 780 1.91 5.75 33.46
C ALA A 780 1.36 5.41 32.06
N MET A 781 1.54 4.18 31.59
CA MET A 781 1.08 3.77 30.26
C MET A 781 -0.45 3.77 30.15
N GLY A 782 -1.14 3.19 31.13
CA GLY A 782 -2.61 3.24 31.22
C GLY A 782 -3.15 4.67 31.23
N VAL A 783 -2.50 5.57 31.98
CA VAL A 783 -2.84 7.00 31.98
C VAL A 783 -2.62 7.62 30.60
N MET A 784 -1.45 7.42 29.97
CA MET A 784 -1.14 7.98 28.65
C MET A 784 -2.14 7.54 27.57
N PHE A 785 -2.53 6.26 27.53
CA PHE A 785 -3.52 5.74 26.59
C PHE A 785 -4.92 6.28 26.86
N ALA A 786 -5.34 6.43 28.11
CA ALA A 786 -6.63 7.04 28.43
C ALA A 786 -6.73 8.51 28.01
N LEU A 787 -5.65 9.28 28.24
CA LEU A 787 -5.57 10.68 27.80
C LEU A 787 -5.60 10.80 26.27
N ALA A 788 -4.89 9.91 25.58
CA ALA A 788 -4.89 9.83 24.13
C ALA A 788 -6.28 9.47 23.57
N GLY A 789 -6.97 8.48 24.16
CA GLY A 789 -8.33 8.11 23.82
C GLY A 789 -9.31 9.28 23.94
N SER A 790 -9.21 10.07 25.03
CA SER A 790 -10.04 11.27 25.20
C SER A 790 -9.83 12.33 24.11
N LEU A 791 -8.57 12.55 23.71
CA LEU A 791 -8.23 13.46 22.60
C LEU A 791 -8.65 12.89 21.24
N MET A 792 -8.62 11.57 21.08
CA MET A 792 -9.07 10.88 19.87
C MET A 792 -10.58 11.05 19.69
N ALA A 793 -11.39 10.76 20.71
CA ALA A 793 -12.84 11.01 20.68
C ALA A 793 -13.16 12.46 20.34
N ARG A 794 -12.50 13.43 20.99
CA ARG A 794 -12.65 14.86 20.68
C ARG A 794 -12.35 15.20 19.22
N SER A 795 -11.41 14.50 18.61
CA SER A 795 -11.03 14.73 17.21
C SER A 795 -12.04 14.13 16.23
N LEU A 796 -12.54 12.92 16.55
CA LEU A 796 -13.58 12.21 15.82
C LEU A 796 -14.95 12.91 15.88
N ASP A 797 -15.24 13.65 16.96
CA ASP A 797 -16.44 14.49 17.05
C ASP A 797 -16.44 15.63 16.01
N ARG A 798 -15.26 16.09 15.60
CA ARG A 798 -15.08 17.32 14.80
C ARG A 798 -14.79 17.06 13.32
N ASN A 799 -14.35 15.85 12.96
CA ASN A 799 -13.86 15.53 11.62
C ASN A 799 -14.22 14.09 11.24
N SER A 800 -14.19 13.75 9.96
CA SER A 800 -14.40 12.37 9.50
C SER A 800 -13.31 11.43 10.01
N GLY A 801 -13.68 10.16 10.28
CA GLY A 801 -12.77 9.16 10.85
C GLY A 801 -11.45 9.02 10.10
N GLY A 802 -11.50 8.94 8.77
CA GLY A 802 -10.31 8.86 7.93
C GLY A 802 -9.39 10.08 8.05
N ALA A 803 -9.94 11.29 8.09
CA ALA A 803 -9.14 12.52 8.25
C ALA A 803 -8.45 12.59 9.62
N VAL A 804 -9.10 12.10 10.67
CA VAL A 804 -8.51 12.03 12.02
C VAL A 804 -7.39 11.00 12.07
N VAL A 805 -7.61 9.79 11.56
CA VAL A 805 -6.61 8.73 11.51
C VAL A 805 -5.37 9.19 10.77
N VAL A 806 -5.52 9.69 9.53
CA VAL A 806 -4.40 10.24 8.74
C VAL A 806 -3.68 11.37 9.49
N GLY A 807 -4.44 12.25 10.15
CA GLY A 807 -3.90 13.35 10.93
C GLY A 807 -3.16 12.93 12.21
N ARG A 808 -3.42 11.74 12.76
CA ARG A 808 -2.73 11.16 13.93
C ARG A 808 -1.50 10.38 13.50
N VAL A 809 -1.64 9.51 12.49
CA VAL A 809 -0.55 8.76 11.87
C VAL A 809 0.56 9.69 11.39
N ARG A 810 0.22 10.80 10.73
CA ARG A 810 1.20 11.81 10.30
C ARG A 810 1.94 12.51 11.45
N ARG A 811 1.42 12.53 12.67
CA ARG A 811 2.13 13.10 13.82
C ARG A 811 3.11 12.13 14.44
N LEU A 812 2.95 10.83 14.19
CA LEU A 812 3.75 9.76 14.75
C LEU A 812 4.86 9.34 13.78
N LEU A 813 4.50 9.01 12.53
CA LEU A 813 5.44 8.39 11.58
C LEU A 813 6.70 9.23 11.29
N PRO A 814 6.65 10.56 11.10
CA PRO A 814 7.87 11.32 10.83
C PRO A 814 8.89 11.25 11.96
N ALA A 815 8.46 11.22 13.23
CA ALA A 815 9.36 11.09 14.36
C ALA A 815 9.98 9.69 14.41
N LEU A 816 9.18 8.65 14.16
CA LEU A 816 9.67 7.28 14.01
C LEU A 816 10.67 7.14 12.86
N TRP A 817 10.41 7.73 11.70
CA TRP A 817 11.32 7.63 10.54
C TRP A 817 12.66 8.27 10.80
N VAL A 818 12.69 9.40 11.50
CA VAL A 818 13.95 10.05 11.88
C VAL A 818 14.70 9.21 12.91
N PHE A 819 14.00 8.65 13.89
CA PHE A 819 14.59 7.72 14.86
C PHE A 819 15.15 6.47 14.18
N GLY A 820 14.37 5.83 13.31
CA GLY A 820 14.76 4.65 12.56
C GLY A 820 15.89 4.91 11.56
N ALA A 821 15.93 6.08 10.92
CA ALA A 821 17.05 6.43 10.05
C ALA A 821 18.38 6.50 10.83
N VAL A 822 18.35 6.94 12.09
CA VAL A 822 19.55 6.99 12.94
C VAL A 822 19.90 5.58 13.43
N LEU A 823 18.94 4.83 13.97
CA LEU A 823 19.22 3.48 14.49
C LEU A 823 19.64 2.50 13.41
N LEU A 824 18.95 2.47 12.25
CA LEU A 824 19.35 1.61 11.14
C LEU A 824 20.73 1.97 10.60
N ALA A 825 21.08 3.26 10.53
CA ALA A 825 22.42 3.67 10.13
C ALA A 825 23.48 3.22 11.15
N ALA A 826 23.17 3.28 12.44
CA ALA A 826 24.05 2.81 13.50
C ALA A 826 24.24 1.28 13.46
N MET A 827 23.16 0.51 13.25
CA MET A 827 23.21 -0.94 13.06
C MET A 827 24.03 -1.32 11.82
N ILE A 828 23.82 -0.62 10.70
CA ILE A 828 24.60 -0.85 9.47
C ILE A 828 26.09 -0.56 9.68
N TRP A 829 26.41 0.49 10.44
CA TRP A 829 27.80 0.85 10.75
C TRP A 829 28.46 -0.22 11.62
N HIS A 830 27.79 -0.68 12.68
CA HIS A 830 28.35 -1.59 13.67
C HIS A 830 28.37 -3.05 13.19
N ASP A 831 27.23 -3.56 12.71
CA ASP A 831 27.01 -4.99 12.44
C ASP A 831 27.18 -5.35 10.95
N GLY A 832 27.19 -4.35 10.06
CA GLY A 832 27.23 -4.56 8.61
C GLY A 832 25.88 -4.98 8.02
N TRP A 833 25.76 -4.89 6.69
CA TRP A 833 24.48 -5.07 5.99
C TRP A 833 23.93 -6.52 6.05
N GLY A 834 24.81 -7.52 6.17
CA GLY A 834 24.45 -8.94 6.14
C GLY A 834 23.81 -9.46 7.43
N GLN A 835 23.97 -8.72 8.54
CA GLN A 835 23.46 -9.09 9.86
C GLN A 835 22.10 -8.43 10.18
N LEU A 836 21.55 -7.64 9.25
CA LEU A 836 20.25 -7.02 9.42
C LEU A 836 19.11 -8.05 9.34
N PRO A 837 18.02 -7.84 10.10
CA PRO A 837 16.79 -8.62 9.98
C PRO A 837 16.30 -8.68 8.53
N ALA A 838 15.72 -9.82 8.14
CA ALA A 838 15.21 -10.04 6.78
C ALA A 838 14.33 -8.86 6.29
N TRP A 839 14.51 -8.49 5.02
CA TRP A 839 13.95 -7.30 4.37
C TRP A 839 12.45 -7.02 4.62
N PRO A 840 11.52 -8.00 4.69
CA PRO A 840 10.13 -7.69 5.03
C PRO A 840 9.95 -7.16 6.45
N ARG A 841 10.76 -7.63 7.41
CA ARG A 841 10.70 -7.15 8.80
C ARG A 841 11.18 -5.70 8.91
N LEU A 842 12.13 -5.26 8.07
CA LEU A 842 12.58 -3.87 8.05
C LEU A 842 11.50 -2.86 7.62
N LEU A 843 10.45 -3.29 6.89
CA LEU A 843 9.33 -2.41 6.52
C LEU A 843 8.54 -1.87 7.72
N THR A 844 8.63 -2.53 8.87
CA THR A 844 8.05 -2.05 10.13
C THR A 844 8.64 -0.70 10.56
N TRP A 845 9.86 -0.36 10.15
CA TRP A 845 10.43 0.98 10.34
C TRP A 845 9.72 2.06 9.52
N VAL A 846 9.03 1.69 8.43
CA VAL A 846 8.22 2.60 7.61
C VAL A 846 6.79 2.68 8.17
N VAL A 847 6.15 1.54 8.42
CA VAL A 847 4.82 1.43 9.03
C VAL A 847 4.87 0.38 10.14
N PRO A 848 4.85 0.79 11.43
CA PRO A 848 5.11 -0.10 12.56
C PRO A 848 3.86 -0.92 12.90
N VAL A 849 3.53 -1.90 12.05
CA VAL A 849 2.44 -2.86 12.31
C VAL A 849 2.79 -3.83 13.43
N THR A 850 4.08 -4.10 13.61
CA THR A 850 4.72 -4.78 14.75
C THR A 850 5.92 -3.96 15.19
N SER A 851 6.50 -4.27 16.37
CA SER A 851 7.73 -3.63 16.84
C SER A 851 8.84 -3.79 15.80
N PRO A 852 9.49 -2.70 15.36
CA PRO A 852 10.58 -2.80 14.42
C PRO A 852 11.76 -3.58 14.99
N PRO A 853 12.39 -4.46 14.19
CA PRO A 853 13.47 -5.29 14.70
C PRO A 853 14.77 -4.48 14.83
N GLY A 854 15.58 -4.83 15.83
CA GLY A 854 16.93 -4.31 16.08
C GLY A 854 17.95 -5.45 16.21
N THR A 855 19.24 -5.13 16.16
CA THR A 855 20.31 -6.01 16.61
C THR A 855 20.43 -5.92 18.13
N GLU A 856 21.07 -6.88 18.79
CA GLU A 856 21.25 -6.86 20.25
C GLU A 856 21.89 -5.55 20.74
N TRP A 857 22.82 -5.00 19.94
CA TRP A 857 23.50 -3.74 20.26
C TRP A 857 22.57 -2.52 20.40
N VAL A 858 21.40 -2.54 19.72
CA VAL A 858 20.42 -1.43 19.76
C VAL A 858 19.13 -1.86 20.46
N ALA A 859 19.14 -2.98 21.19
CA ALA A 859 17.96 -3.55 21.85
C ALA A 859 17.22 -2.49 22.69
N ASP A 860 17.94 -1.80 23.58
CA ASP A 860 17.40 -0.73 24.46
C ASP A 860 16.71 0.40 23.68
N GLY A 861 17.24 0.73 22.49
CA GLY A 861 16.67 1.77 21.61
C GLY A 861 15.41 1.30 20.91
N THR A 862 15.32 0.02 20.57
CA THR A 862 14.12 -0.56 19.91
C THR A 862 13.02 -0.95 20.88
N GLU A 863 13.35 -1.21 22.15
CA GLU A 863 12.41 -1.61 23.21
C GLU A 863 11.23 -0.65 23.31
N VAL A 864 11.47 0.66 23.28
CA VAL A 864 10.43 1.69 23.44
C VAL A 864 9.40 1.70 22.30
N LEU A 865 9.65 1.04 21.17
CA LEU A 865 8.81 1.16 19.98
C LEU A 865 7.44 0.49 20.14
N TRP A 866 7.26 -0.44 21.08
CA TRP A 866 5.98 -1.10 21.34
C TRP A 866 4.84 -0.11 21.57
N TYR A 867 5.10 1.00 22.28
CA TYR A 867 4.09 2.02 22.57
C TYR A 867 3.55 2.67 21.29
N LEU A 868 4.41 2.91 20.30
CA LEU A 868 4.02 3.54 19.05
C LEU A 868 3.15 2.59 18.21
N VAL A 869 3.49 1.31 18.21
CA VAL A 869 2.73 0.24 17.53
C VAL A 869 1.33 0.13 18.16
N THR A 870 1.26 0.02 19.48
CA THR A 870 0.00 -0.07 20.24
C THR A 870 -0.85 1.18 20.08
N TYR A 871 -0.23 2.36 20.12
CA TYR A 871 -0.89 3.63 19.84
C TYR A 871 -1.46 3.68 18.41
N LEU A 872 -0.69 3.22 17.41
CA LEU A 872 -1.12 3.18 16.01
C LEU A 872 -2.37 2.30 15.87
N TRP A 873 -2.36 1.09 16.41
CA TRP A 873 -3.50 0.18 16.36
C TRP A 873 -4.74 0.76 17.05
N LEU A 874 -4.59 1.34 18.24
CA LEU A 874 -5.70 2.00 18.93
C LEU A 874 -6.25 3.19 18.13
N VAL A 875 -5.41 3.96 17.43
CA VAL A 875 -5.85 5.02 16.51
C VAL A 875 -6.64 4.46 15.32
N LEU A 876 -6.16 3.38 14.71
CA LEU A 876 -6.81 2.72 13.56
C LEU A 876 -8.17 2.13 13.95
N LEU A 877 -8.26 1.50 15.12
CA LEU A 877 -9.49 0.88 15.64
C LEU A 877 -10.49 1.90 16.20
N SER A 878 -10.04 3.10 16.58
CA SER A 878 -10.85 4.12 17.25
C SER A 878 -12.17 4.51 16.56
N PRO A 879 -12.27 4.66 15.21
CA PRO A 879 -13.55 4.96 14.57
C PRO A 879 -14.62 3.89 14.84
N ALA A 880 -14.23 2.61 14.81
CA ALA A 880 -15.11 1.49 15.12
C ALA A 880 -15.35 1.35 16.63
N ALA A 881 -14.30 1.48 17.45
CA ALA A 881 -14.39 1.39 18.90
C ALA A 881 -15.28 2.50 19.50
N LEU A 882 -15.19 3.74 19.01
CA LEU A 882 -16.05 4.84 19.46
C LEU A 882 -17.51 4.62 19.05
N TRP A 883 -17.74 4.09 17.84
CA TRP A 883 -19.08 3.72 17.39
C TRP A 883 -19.68 2.60 18.26
N LEU A 884 -18.89 1.59 18.62
CA LEU A 884 -19.32 0.49 19.47
C LEU A 884 -19.58 0.96 20.90
N TYR A 885 -18.67 1.78 21.46
CA TYR A 885 -18.80 2.39 22.78
C TYR A 885 -20.12 3.16 22.92
N ARG A 886 -20.48 3.97 21.92
CA ARG A 886 -21.74 4.74 21.94
C ARG A 886 -23.00 3.87 21.89
N ARG A 887 -22.90 2.61 21.44
CA ARG A 887 -24.01 1.65 21.40
C ARG A 887 -24.05 0.74 22.63
N ARG A 888 -22.88 0.28 23.07
CA ARG A 888 -22.71 -0.73 24.12
C ARG A 888 -21.50 -0.35 25.01
N PRO A 889 -21.63 0.68 25.86
CA PRO A 889 -20.48 1.29 26.55
C PRO A 889 -19.77 0.32 27.49
N VAL A 890 -20.50 -0.41 28.33
CA VAL A 890 -19.92 -1.38 29.29
C VAL A 890 -19.23 -2.53 28.56
N ALA A 891 -19.90 -3.15 27.59
CA ALA A 891 -19.31 -4.24 26.81
C ALA A 891 -18.04 -3.81 26.08
N THR A 892 -17.98 -2.58 25.57
CA THR A 892 -16.77 -2.07 24.88
C THR A 892 -15.60 -1.85 25.82
N VAL A 893 -15.84 -1.47 27.09
CA VAL A 893 -14.79 -1.34 28.11
C VAL A 893 -14.30 -2.70 28.58
N LEU A 894 -15.20 -3.68 28.73
CA LEU A 894 -14.85 -5.03 29.20
C LEU A 894 -14.22 -5.91 28.11
N LEU A 895 -14.50 -5.65 26.84
CA LEU A 895 -14.03 -6.47 25.72
C LEU A 895 -12.49 -6.63 25.68
N PRO A 896 -11.67 -5.58 25.81
CA PRO A 896 -10.21 -5.73 25.87
C PRO A 896 -9.73 -6.57 27.06
N LEU A 897 -10.36 -6.43 28.24
CA LEU A 897 -10.01 -7.21 29.43
C LEU A 897 -10.42 -8.68 29.30
N ALA A 898 -11.56 -8.96 28.69
CA ALA A 898 -12.00 -10.32 28.39
C ALA A 898 -11.05 -10.98 27.37
N ALA A 899 -10.65 -10.25 26.32
CA ALA A 899 -9.66 -10.73 25.37
C ALA A 899 -8.32 -11.02 26.07
N LEU A 900 -7.87 -10.14 26.96
CA LEU A 900 -6.65 -10.33 27.74
C LEU A 900 -6.73 -11.56 28.67
N ALA A 901 -7.84 -11.75 29.37
CA ALA A 901 -8.05 -12.92 30.21
C ALA A 901 -8.07 -14.22 29.38
N VAL A 902 -8.65 -14.21 28.17
CA VAL A 902 -8.62 -15.36 27.27
C VAL A 902 -7.20 -15.65 26.78
N LEU A 903 -6.44 -14.62 26.41
CA LEU A 903 -5.05 -14.77 25.96
C LEU A 903 -4.15 -15.40 27.05
N GLU A 904 -4.39 -15.04 28.32
CA GLU A 904 -3.66 -15.58 29.46
C GLU A 904 -4.15 -16.97 29.91
N LEU A 905 -5.47 -17.21 29.91
CA LEU A 905 -6.07 -18.44 30.47
C LEU A 905 -6.16 -19.61 29.47
N ALA A 906 -6.19 -19.35 28.15
CA ALA A 906 -6.41 -20.38 27.12
C ALA A 906 -5.13 -21.10 26.65
N SER A 907 -3.98 -20.88 27.31
CA SER A 907 -2.67 -21.54 27.09
C SER A 907 -1.98 -21.22 25.74
N PRO A 908 -0.72 -21.64 25.59
CA PRO A 908 0.43 -20.84 25.17
C PRO A 908 0.36 -20.51 23.67
N LEU A 909 -0.38 -19.47 23.31
CA LEU A 909 -0.26 -18.93 21.97
C LEU A 909 1.16 -18.34 21.86
N ALA A 910 1.79 -18.67 20.75
CA ALA A 910 3.18 -18.41 20.37
C ALA A 910 3.80 -17.11 20.89
N GLU A 911 4.99 -17.21 21.49
CA GLU A 911 5.90 -16.06 21.58
C GLU A 911 6.17 -15.52 20.17
N GLY A 912 5.74 -14.27 19.90
CA GLY A 912 5.93 -13.68 18.59
C GLY A 912 5.44 -12.24 18.47
N PRO A 913 5.93 -11.48 17.46
CA PRO A 913 5.68 -10.03 17.36
C PRO A 913 4.21 -9.63 17.23
N VAL A 914 3.37 -10.49 16.64
CA VAL A 914 1.93 -10.22 16.48
C VAL A 914 1.20 -10.38 17.81
N GLN A 915 1.54 -11.40 18.59
CA GLN A 915 0.93 -11.64 19.89
C GLN A 915 1.26 -10.50 20.85
N ALA A 916 2.52 -10.04 20.88
CA ALA A 916 2.92 -8.88 21.69
C ALA A 916 2.01 -7.67 21.42
N VAL A 917 1.74 -7.36 20.15
CA VAL A 917 0.84 -6.26 19.76
C VAL A 917 -0.60 -6.49 20.24
N VAL A 918 -1.12 -7.71 20.08
CA VAL A 918 -2.50 -8.03 20.51
C VAL A 918 -2.62 -7.91 22.02
N THR A 919 -1.64 -8.42 22.77
CA THR A 919 -1.56 -8.33 24.23
C THR A 919 -1.52 -6.87 24.67
N ASP A 920 -0.65 -6.03 24.10
CA ASP A 920 -0.57 -4.61 24.46
C ASP A 920 -1.86 -3.85 24.15
N VAL A 921 -2.46 -4.09 22.97
CA VAL A 921 -3.73 -3.48 22.57
C VAL A 921 -4.85 -3.89 23.51
N ALA A 922 -4.87 -5.14 23.98
CA ALA A 922 -5.83 -5.64 24.96
C ALA A 922 -5.61 -5.00 26.35
N THR A 923 -4.35 -4.99 26.83
CA THR A 923 -3.93 -4.40 28.11
C THR A 923 -4.34 -2.94 28.24
N PHE A 924 -4.09 -2.12 27.22
CA PHE A 924 -4.36 -0.68 27.30
C PHE A 924 -5.68 -0.23 26.63
N GLY A 925 -6.36 -1.14 25.93
CA GLY A 925 -7.61 -0.86 25.22
C GLY A 925 -8.73 -0.39 26.15
N ALA A 926 -8.85 -0.98 27.34
CA ALA A 926 -9.85 -0.56 28.33
C ALA A 926 -9.63 0.90 28.79
N CYS A 927 -8.38 1.27 29.11
CA CYS A 927 -8.00 2.63 29.47
C CYS A 927 -8.30 3.62 28.32
N TRP A 928 -7.99 3.24 27.08
CA TRP A 928 -8.30 4.07 25.89
C TRP A 928 -9.80 4.36 25.75
N VAL A 929 -10.66 3.34 25.92
CA VAL A 929 -12.12 3.47 25.87
C VAL A 929 -12.66 4.28 27.05
N ILE A 930 -12.08 4.16 28.24
CA ILE A 930 -12.40 5.06 29.37
C ILE A 930 -12.08 6.52 29.04
N GLY A 931 -11.06 6.78 28.22
CA GLY A 931 -10.81 8.09 27.62
C GLY A 931 -12.00 8.63 26.81
N PHE A 932 -12.69 7.76 26.06
CA PHE A 932 -13.95 8.12 25.37
C PHE A 932 -15.05 8.43 26.38
N ALA A 933 -15.21 7.59 27.40
CA ALA A 933 -16.21 7.79 28.45
C ALA A 933 -16.02 9.09 29.22
N HIS A 934 -14.77 9.47 29.44
CA HIS A 934 -14.41 10.75 30.02
C HIS A 934 -14.81 11.93 29.13
N ARG A 935 -14.55 11.83 27.81
CA ARG A 935 -14.91 12.86 26.82
C ARG A 935 -16.42 13.05 26.72
N ASP A 936 -17.17 11.95 26.66
CA ASP A 936 -18.64 11.96 26.57
C ASP A 936 -19.30 12.30 27.93
N GLY A 937 -18.51 12.55 28.98
CA GLY A 937 -18.97 12.92 30.31
C GLY A 937 -19.63 11.79 31.09
N ALA A 938 -19.54 10.54 30.62
CA ALA A 938 -20.12 9.37 31.28
C ALA A 938 -19.57 9.18 32.69
N LEU A 939 -18.25 9.35 32.89
CA LEU A 939 -17.64 9.28 34.23
C LEU A 939 -18.17 10.35 35.18
N ARG A 940 -18.60 11.52 34.65
CA ARG A 940 -19.19 12.61 35.46
C ARG A 940 -20.64 12.34 35.83
N ARG A 941 -21.40 11.70 34.93
CA ARG A 941 -22.81 11.34 35.13
C ARG A 941 -22.99 10.13 36.05
N MET A 942 -21.98 9.28 36.18
CA MET A 942 -22.02 8.12 37.06
C MET A 942 -22.05 8.55 38.54
N ALA A 943 -22.86 7.86 39.35
CA ALA A 943 -22.90 8.04 40.79
C ALA A 943 -21.51 7.73 41.39
N LEU A 944 -21.04 8.60 42.29
CA LEU A 944 -19.69 8.48 42.85
C LEU A 944 -19.45 7.13 43.55
N PRO A 945 -20.38 6.57 44.36
CA PRO A 945 -20.18 5.25 44.98
C PRO A 945 -20.03 4.12 43.96
N LEU A 946 -20.78 4.18 42.84
CA LEU A 946 -20.71 3.17 41.78
C LEU A 946 -19.37 3.23 41.04
N LEU A 947 -18.89 4.45 40.74
CA LEU A 947 -17.59 4.65 40.09
C LEU A 947 -16.45 4.20 40.99
N VAL A 948 -16.47 4.60 42.27
CA VAL A 948 -15.44 4.23 43.25
C VAL A 948 -15.48 2.73 43.50
N GLY A 949 -16.65 2.11 43.70
CA GLY A 949 -16.79 0.67 43.87
C GLY A 949 -16.26 -0.12 42.69
N GLY A 950 -16.62 0.28 41.46
CA GLY A 950 -16.09 -0.34 40.24
C GLY A 950 -14.58 -0.16 40.07
N ALA A 951 -14.04 1.01 40.40
CA ALA A 951 -12.61 1.28 40.33
C ALA A 951 -11.82 0.48 41.38
N MET A 952 -12.33 0.38 42.62
CA MET A 952 -11.72 -0.42 43.69
C MET A 952 -11.78 -1.91 43.38
N LEU A 953 -12.87 -2.40 42.76
CA LEU A 953 -12.95 -3.77 42.28
C LEU A 953 -11.88 -4.05 41.22
N ALA A 954 -11.72 -3.18 40.22
CA ALA A 954 -10.70 -3.34 39.19
C ALA A 954 -9.27 -3.29 39.77
N LEU A 955 -8.99 -2.35 40.67
CA LEU A 955 -7.72 -2.29 41.40
C LEU A 955 -7.47 -3.57 42.22
N GLY A 956 -8.48 -4.05 42.93
CA GLY A 956 -8.40 -5.27 43.75
C GLY A 956 -8.12 -6.52 42.92
N VAL A 957 -8.81 -6.68 41.77
CA VAL A 957 -8.55 -7.79 40.83
C VAL A 957 -7.12 -7.72 40.29
N GLY A 958 -6.67 -6.54 39.83
CA GLY A 958 -5.31 -6.37 39.31
C GLY A 958 -4.23 -6.64 40.37
N ALA A 959 -4.44 -6.14 41.60
CA ALA A 959 -3.51 -6.37 42.72
C ALA A 959 -3.49 -7.84 43.16
N ALA A 960 -4.65 -8.49 43.24
CA ALA A 960 -4.74 -9.92 43.58
C ALA A 960 -4.00 -10.79 42.55
N TRP A 961 -4.11 -10.46 41.26
CA TRP A 961 -3.35 -11.13 40.21
C TRP A 961 -1.84 -10.90 40.36
N ALA A 962 -1.40 -9.66 40.56
CA ALA A 962 0.01 -9.33 40.73
C ALA A 962 0.66 -10.02 41.95
N VAL A 963 -0.10 -10.22 43.03
CA VAL A 963 0.39 -10.92 44.23
C VAL A 963 0.54 -12.44 43.99
N THR A 964 -0.32 -13.02 43.15
CA THR A 964 -0.37 -14.47 42.89
C THR A 964 0.53 -14.93 41.74
N HIS A 965 0.94 -14.03 40.83
CA HIS A 965 1.74 -14.34 39.65
C HIS A 965 2.98 -13.43 39.58
N ARG A 966 3.86 -13.53 40.58
CA ARG A 966 5.03 -12.64 40.72
C ARG A 966 6.04 -12.84 39.59
N ASP A 967 6.61 -11.73 39.15
CA ASP A 967 7.74 -11.69 38.22
C ASP A 967 9.08 -11.69 38.99
N GLU A 968 10.21 -11.98 38.31
CA GLU A 968 11.56 -12.02 38.90
C GLU A 968 11.96 -10.69 39.55
N PHE A 969 11.39 -9.57 39.08
CA PHE A 969 11.62 -8.21 39.58
C PHE A 969 10.64 -7.77 40.69
N GLY A 970 9.82 -8.68 41.22
CA GLY A 970 8.88 -8.41 42.31
C GLY A 970 7.49 -7.95 41.84
N TYR A 971 6.96 -6.85 42.42
CA TYR A 971 5.61 -6.32 42.12
C TYR A 971 5.61 -5.35 40.93
N ASP A 972 6.17 -5.75 39.78
CA ASP A 972 6.12 -4.92 38.57
C ASP A 972 4.89 -5.24 37.74
N LEU A 973 3.97 -4.28 37.57
CA LEU A 973 2.83 -4.45 36.68
C LEU A 973 3.25 -4.50 35.21
N ASN A 974 4.42 -3.97 34.82
CA ASN A 974 4.80 -3.90 33.41
C ASN A 974 5.04 -5.30 32.80
N GLY A 975 5.47 -6.27 33.61
CA GLY A 975 5.63 -7.69 33.21
C GLY A 975 4.35 -8.53 33.31
N LEU A 976 3.24 -7.96 33.80
CA LEU A 976 2.00 -8.69 34.09
C LEU A 976 0.80 -8.05 33.37
N PRO A 977 0.54 -8.37 32.09
CA PRO A 977 -0.47 -7.73 31.25
C PRO A 977 -1.85 -7.68 31.90
N LEU A 978 -2.33 -8.80 32.45
CA LEU A 978 -3.66 -8.88 33.08
C LEU A 978 -3.76 -8.00 34.33
N ALA A 979 -2.77 -8.05 35.22
CA ALA A 979 -2.71 -7.18 36.39
C ALA A 979 -2.69 -5.71 35.97
N GLN A 980 -1.83 -5.37 35.00
CA GLN A 980 -1.69 -4.02 34.48
C GLN A 980 -2.99 -3.47 33.90
N GLY A 981 -3.71 -4.27 33.10
CA GLY A 981 -4.96 -3.87 32.48
C GLY A 981 -6.05 -3.51 33.50
N PHE A 982 -6.28 -4.39 34.48
CA PHE A 982 -7.27 -4.16 35.55
C PHE A 982 -6.86 -3.03 36.50
N TYR A 983 -5.59 -3.01 36.92
CA TYR A 983 -5.09 -2.00 37.85
C TYR A 983 -5.09 -0.60 37.21
N SER A 984 -4.60 -0.49 35.97
CA SER A 984 -4.63 0.77 35.21
C SER A 984 -6.06 1.27 34.97
N LEU A 985 -7.02 0.37 34.71
CA LEU A 985 -8.42 0.75 34.52
C LEU A 985 -8.98 1.44 35.77
N GLY A 986 -8.85 0.80 36.94
CA GLY A 986 -9.36 1.34 38.19
C GLY A 986 -8.68 2.66 38.58
N PHE A 987 -7.36 2.74 38.45
CA PHE A 987 -6.60 3.96 38.71
C PHE A 987 -7.05 5.13 37.82
N VAL A 988 -7.16 4.89 36.51
CA VAL A 988 -7.57 5.91 35.53
C VAL A 988 -9.00 6.39 35.77
N MET A 989 -9.93 5.51 36.17
CA MET A 989 -11.31 5.89 36.47
C MET A 989 -11.38 6.92 37.61
N LEU A 990 -10.62 6.71 38.69
CA LEU A 990 -10.52 7.65 39.82
C LEU A 990 -9.83 8.95 39.39
N LEU A 991 -8.70 8.85 38.70
CA LEU A 991 -7.89 9.99 38.25
C LEU A 991 -8.69 10.92 37.34
N LEU A 992 -9.39 10.37 36.34
CA LEU A 992 -10.20 11.14 35.40
C LEU A 992 -11.49 11.68 36.01
N ARG A 993 -11.93 11.17 37.17
CA ARG A 993 -13.05 11.71 37.93
C ARG A 993 -12.64 12.91 38.81
N ALA A 994 -11.44 12.89 39.40
CA ALA A 994 -10.99 13.88 40.38
C ALA A 994 -10.84 15.31 39.84
N ARG A 995 -10.20 15.48 38.66
CA ARG A 995 -10.01 16.78 37.95
C ARG A 995 -9.81 18.03 38.83
N PRO A 996 -8.76 18.10 39.66
CA PRO A 996 -8.42 19.32 40.40
C PRO A 996 -8.09 20.48 39.45
N SER A 997 -8.29 21.71 39.94
CA SER A 997 -7.91 22.92 39.20
C SER A 997 -6.39 23.11 39.23
N MET A 998 -5.78 23.29 38.05
CA MET A 998 -4.32 23.47 37.92
C MET A 998 -3.91 24.94 37.79
N ALA A 999 -4.69 25.86 38.36
CA ALA A 999 -4.44 27.31 38.25
C ALA A 999 -3.15 27.74 38.97
N TRP A 1000 -2.66 26.95 39.92
CA TRP A 1000 -1.40 27.20 40.63
C TRP A 1000 -0.18 26.97 39.72
N LEU A 1001 -0.27 26.09 38.72
CA LEU A 1001 0.86 25.72 37.85
C LEU A 1001 1.38 26.93 37.06
N SER A 1002 0.49 27.79 36.58
CA SER A 1002 0.86 29.02 35.88
C SER A 1002 1.59 30.04 36.75
N ARG A 1003 1.56 29.89 38.09
CA ARG A 1003 2.31 30.74 39.02
C ARG A 1003 3.79 30.36 39.06
N ILE A 1004 4.15 29.11 38.74
CA ILE A 1004 5.53 28.62 38.72
C ILE A 1004 6.02 28.52 37.28
N ARG A 1005 6.62 29.59 36.76
CA ARG A 1005 7.01 29.74 35.34
C ARG A 1005 7.91 28.61 34.83
N VAL A 1006 8.84 28.13 35.65
CA VAL A 1006 9.78 27.05 35.28
C VAL A 1006 9.00 25.75 35.05
N LEU A 1007 8.12 25.40 35.98
CA LEU A 1007 7.33 24.17 35.92
C LEU A 1007 6.32 24.21 34.77
N ASP A 1008 5.64 25.35 34.54
CA ASP A 1008 4.73 25.50 33.39
C ASP A 1008 5.47 25.36 32.04
N ARG A 1009 6.69 25.91 31.93
CA ARG A 1009 7.54 25.73 30.73
C ARG A 1009 7.96 24.28 30.54
N LEU A 1010 8.34 23.59 31.60
CA LEU A 1010 8.74 22.18 31.55
C LEU A 1010 7.56 21.29 31.11
N VAL A 1011 6.38 21.45 31.73
CA VAL A 1011 5.16 20.73 31.33
C VAL A 1011 4.81 21.04 29.88
N THR A 1012 4.94 22.30 29.44
CA THR A 1012 4.70 22.69 28.06
C THR A 1012 5.68 22.05 27.08
N LEU A 1013 6.97 21.98 27.43
CA LEU A 1013 8.00 21.32 26.62
C LEU A 1013 7.71 19.84 26.45
N LEU A 1014 7.55 19.12 27.56
CA LEU A 1014 7.33 17.68 27.58
C LEU A 1014 6.09 17.30 26.77
N ASN A 1015 5.02 18.11 26.83
CA ASN A 1015 3.83 17.87 26.01
C ASN A 1015 4.00 18.22 24.53
N ALA A 1016 4.81 19.22 24.21
CA ALA A 1016 5.06 19.64 22.83
C ALA A 1016 6.08 18.75 22.10
N ARG A 1017 6.84 17.95 22.84
CA ARG A 1017 7.90 17.06 22.36
C ARG A 1017 7.76 15.63 22.89
N ALA A 1018 6.53 15.23 23.20
CA ALA A 1018 6.28 13.97 23.92
C ALA A 1018 6.81 12.75 23.16
N VAL A 1019 6.66 12.73 21.83
CA VAL A 1019 7.12 11.59 21.01
C VAL A 1019 8.63 11.57 20.92
N THR A 1020 9.27 12.74 20.76
CA THR A 1020 10.73 12.85 20.72
C THR A 1020 11.34 12.45 22.06
N VAL A 1021 10.81 12.96 23.19
CA VAL A 1021 11.30 12.56 24.52
C VAL A 1021 11.16 11.05 24.70
N TYR A 1022 10.01 10.49 24.35
CA TYR A 1022 9.75 9.07 24.53
C TYR A 1022 10.61 8.18 23.62
N LEU A 1023 10.87 8.55 22.37
CA LEU A 1023 11.72 7.73 21.50
C LEU A 1023 13.20 7.74 21.92
N TRP A 1024 13.69 8.88 22.41
CA TRP A 1024 15.12 9.07 22.63
C TRP A 1024 15.59 8.85 24.07
N HIS A 1025 14.69 8.59 25.03
CA HIS A 1025 15.10 8.47 26.44
C HIS A 1025 15.99 7.26 26.72
N ASN A 1026 15.68 6.05 26.23
CA ASN A 1026 16.55 4.89 26.44
C ASN A 1026 17.93 5.09 25.80
N VAL A 1027 17.99 5.68 24.60
CA VAL A 1027 19.28 6.04 23.97
C VAL A 1027 20.05 7.04 24.83
N ALA A 1028 19.38 8.04 25.41
CA ALA A 1028 20.01 9.01 26.30
C ALA A 1028 20.47 8.37 27.62
N ILE A 1029 19.76 7.37 28.14
CA ILE A 1029 20.14 6.59 29.33
C ILE A 1029 21.35 5.71 29.02
N ALA A 1030 21.34 4.94 27.93
CA ALA A 1030 22.48 4.12 27.52
C ALA A 1030 23.76 4.95 27.36
N LEU A 1031 23.65 6.13 26.72
CA LEU A 1031 24.77 7.06 26.58
C LEU A 1031 25.17 7.74 27.90
N CYS A 1032 24.27 7.86 28.88
CA CYS A 1032 24.59 8.57 30.12
C CYS A 1032 25.59 7.81 30.98
N PHE A 1033 25.60 6.48 30.94
CA PHE A 1033 26.59 5.68 31.66
C PHE A 1033 27.98 5.90 31.07
N VAL A 1034 28.12 5.81 29.74
CA VAL A 1034 29.38 6.07 29.03
C VAL A 1034 29.91 7.48 29.30
N VAL A 1035 29.06 8.49 29.12
CA VAL A 1035 29.46 9.90 29.30
C VAL A 1035 29.69 10.22 30.77
N GLY A 1036 28.83 9.74 31.68
CA GLY A 1036 28.93 9.98 33.10
C GLY A 1036 30.20 9.40 33.72
N ASP A 1037 30.64 8.23 33.24
CA ASP A 1037 31.87 7.60 33.69
C ASP A 1037 33.11 8.43 33.35
N TRP A 1038 33.14 9.07 32.17
CA TRP A 1038 34.22 9.99 31.79
C TRP A 1038 34.35 11.20 32.73
N PHE A 1039 33.26 11.61 33.37
CA PHE A 1039 33.23 12.74 34.32
C PHE A 1039 33.24 12.28 35.78
N GLY A 1040 33.40 10.98 36.06
CA GLY A 1040 33.45 10.45 37.42
C GLY A 1040 32.12 10.51 38.19
N VAL A 1041 30.99 10.50 37.47
CA VAL A 1041 29.63 10.64 38.05
C VAL A 1041 29.26 9.47 38.96
N TRP A 1042 29.85 8.28 38.76
CA TRP A 1042 29.73 7.11 39.64
C TRP A 1042 29.96 7.43 41.12
N ARG A 1043 30.75 8.46 41.45
CA ARG A 1043 31.01 8.91 42.83
C ARG A 1043 29.77 9.46 43.55
N LEU A 1044 28.74 9.84 42.81
CA LEU A 1044 27.47 10.36 43.33
C LEU A 1044 26.39 9.27 43.44
N GLY A 1045 26.73 8.01 43.14
CA GLY A 1045 25.79 6.89 43.01
C GLY A 1045 24.88 7.01 41.80
N ASP A 1046 23.97 6.04 41.62
CA ASP A 1046 23.08 5.94 40.45
C ASP A 1046 22.25 7.21 40.22
N VAL A 1047 21.90 7.91 41.30
CA VAL A 1047 21.12 9.16 41.25
C VAL A 1047 21.89 10.29 40.53
N GLY A 1048 23.22 10.24 40.53
CA GLY A 1048 24.09 11.19 39.82
C GLY A 1048 23.96 11.13 38.30
N TYR A 1049 23.53 9.99 37.72
CA TYR A 1049 23.37 9.82 36.28
C TYR A 1049 22.08 10.44 35.73
N LEU A 1050 21.08 10.70 36.58
CA LEU A 1050 19.81 11.29 36.15
C LEU A 1050 19.98 12.70 35.52
N PRO A 1051 20.72 13.66 36.14
CA PRO A 1051 21.06 14.92 35.48
C PRO A 1051 21.78 14.76 34.13
N VAL A 1052 22.66 13.77 34.00
CA VAL A 1052 23.41 13.49 32.76
C VAL A 1052 22.46 13.00 31.66
N ALA A 1053 21.59 12.03 31.97
CA ALA A 1053 20.60 11.53 31.02
C ALA A 1053 19.61 12.62 30.59
N LEU A 1054 19.15 13.47 31.53
CA LEU A 1054 18.29 14.60 31.21
C LEU A 1054 19.01 15.64 30.33
N ALA A 1055 20.30 15.87 30.55
CA ALA A 1055 21.10 16.76 29.70
C ALA A 1055 21.30 16.18 28.29
N LEU A 1056 21.60 14.89 28.17
CA LEU A 1056 21.74 14.20 26.88
C LEU A 1056 20.42 14.19 26.11
N LEU A 1057 19.28 14.06 26.79
CA LEU A 1057 17.95 14.14 26.18
C LEU A 1057 17.62 15.51 25.56
N VAL A 1058 18.30 16.59 25.98
CA VAL A 1058 18.15 17.92 25.34
C VAL A 1058 18.67 17.93 23.90
N VAL A 1059 19.69 17.11 23.59
CA VAL A 1059 20.30 17.05 22.25
C VAL A 1059 19.27 16.67 21.17
N PRO A 1060 18.57 15.52 21.23
CA PRO A 1060 17.55 15.17 20.24
C PRO A 1060 16.36 16.14 20.24
N LEU A 1061 16.02 16.75 21.39
CA LEU A 1061 14.97 17.77 21.44
C LEU A 1061 15.27 18.98 20.57
N LEU A 1062 16.54 19.40 20.51
CA LEU A 1062 16.99 20.51 19.68
C LEU A 1062 17.21 20.09 18.22
N LEU A 1063 17.85 18.94 17.99
CA LEU A 1063 18.23 18.49 16.65
C LEU A 1063 17.04 18.00 15.81
N VAL A 1064 16.11 17.27 16.41
CA VAL A 1064 15.03 16.58 15.68
C VAL A 1064 13.63 16.86 16.22
N GLY A 1065 13.49 17.48 17.40
CA GLY A 1065 12.19 17.77 17.99
C GLY A 1065 11.25 18.67 17.16
N TRP A 1066 11.78 19.40 16.18
CA TRP A 1066 10.98 20.20 15.23
C TRP A 1066 10.15 19.34 14.25
N VAL A 1067 10.45 18.05 14.11
CA VAL A 1067 9.73 17.09 13.25
C VAL A 1067 8.28 16.92 13.73
N GLU A 1068 8.02 16.97 15.03
CA GLU A 1068 6.65 16.92 15.59
C GLU A 1068 5.81 18.14 15.16
N ASP A 1069 6.43 19.31 14.99
CA ASP A 1069 5.74 20.50 14.47
C ASP A 1069 5.38 20.29 12.98
N LEU A 1070 6.27 19.70 12.17
CA LEU A 1070 5.96 19.34 10.78
C LEU A 1070 4.80 18.34 10.66
N GLY A 1071 4.86 17.24 11.42
CA GLY A 1071 3.76 16.25 11.46
C GLY A 1071 2.43 16.89 11.88
N GLY A 1072 2.51 17.89 12.76
CA GLY A 1072 1.42 18.73 13.22
C GLY A 1072 0.94 19.84 12.27
N ARG A 1073 1.56 20.03 11.10
CA ARG A 1073 1.35 21.19 10.19
C ARG A 1073 1.54 22.55 10.87
N ARG A 1074 2.55 22.65 11.73
CA ARG A 1074 2.98 23.87 12.40
C ARG A 1074 4.33 24.31 11.82
N ARG A 1075 4.69 25.59 12.01
CA ARG A 1075 6.03 26.05 11.66
C ARG A 1075 7.05 25.33 12.57
N PRO A 1076 8.16 24.80 12.02
CA PRO A 1076 9.22 24.17 12.80
C PRO A 1076 9.74 25.13 13.86
N ARG A 1077 9.86 24.66 15.10
CA ARG A 1077 10.41 25.45 16.21
C ARG A 1077 11.43 24.62 16.97
N LEU A 1078 12.57 25.21 17.28
CA LEU A 1078 13.56 24.61 18.16
C LEU A 1078 13.08 24.63 19.63
N LEU A 1079 12.47 25.74 20.07
CA LEU A 1079 11.97 25.91 21.43
C LEU A 1079 10.45 26.17 21.44
N PRO A 1080 9.61 25.23 21.92
CA PRO A 1080 8.15 25.30 21.76
C PRO A 1080 7.44 26.27 22.75
N TRP A 1081 8.13 26.80 23.75
CA TRP A 1081 7.56 27.69 24.79
C TRP A 1081 7.62 29.19 24.47
N ARG A 1082 8.28 29.62 23.37
CA ARG A 1082 8.23 31.03 22.95
C ARG A 1082 6.93 31.30 22.16
N PRO A 1083 6.10 32.30 22.54
CA PRO A 1083 4.96 32.73 21.74
C PRO A 1083 5.44 33.18 20.35
N SER A 1084 4.62 32.93 19.32
CA SER A 1084 4.87 33.51 17.99
C SER A 1084 4.70 35.03 18.08
N VAL A 1085 5.78 35.78 17.93
CA VAL A 1085 5.70 37.21 17.63
C VAL A 1085 4.99 37.32 16.26
N PRO A 1086 3.83 37.96 16.16
CA PRO A 1086 3.28 38.31 14.85
C PRO A 1086 4.33 39.16 14.14
N ALA A 1087 4.66 38.82 12.89
CA ALA A 1087 5.51 39.69 12.09
C ALA A 1087 4.91 41.11 12.11
N PRO A 1088 5.70 42.16 12.40
CA PRO A 1088 5.18 43.52 12.30
C PRO A 1088 4.64 43.69 10.89
N ALA A 1089 3.40 44.16 10.78
CA ALA A 1089 2.85 44.56 9.50
C ALA A 1089 3.81 45.58 8.90
N ALA A 1090 4.33 45.30 7.70
CA ALA A 1090 5.15 46.26 6.97
C ALA A 1090 4.37 47.58 6.90
N PRO A 1091 4.99 48.73 7.22
CA PRO A 1091 4.31 50.01 7.15
C PRO A 1091 3.83 50.22 5.71
N ALA A 1092 2.54 50.49 5.57
CA ALA A 1092 1.95 50.90 4.31
C ALA A 1092 2.60 52.22 3.88
N GLU A 1093 3.47 52.19 2.89
CA GLU A 1093 3.92 53.41 2.23
C GLU A 1093 2.71 54.08 1.57
N ALA A 1094 2.33 55.21 2.15
CA ALA A 1094 1.47 56.20 1.52
C ALA A 1094 2.16 56.70 0.24
N ARG A 1095 1.67 56.26 -0.92
CA ARG A 1095 1.94 56.92 -2.20
C ARG A 1095 0.63 57.18 -2.93
N SER A 1096 -0.02 58.27 -2.54
CA SER A 1096 -0.83 59.09 -3.45
C SER A 1096 -0.89 60.52 -2.92
N GLY A 1097 -0.29 61.46 -3.66
CA GLY A 1097 -0.55 62.89 -3.48
C GLY A 1097 0.71 63.75 -3.54
N ALA A 1098 1.06 64.19 -4.75
CA ALA A 1098 1.50 65.56 -5.08
C ALA A 1098 2.35 65.57 -6.36
N ARG A 1099 1.69 65.67 -7.52
CA ARG A 1099 2.25 66.40 -8.66
C ARG A 1099 1.97 67.89 -8.41
N ARG A 1100 3.00 68.71 -8.19
CA ARG A 1100 3.19 70.04 -8.80
C ARG A 1100 4.36 70.79 -8.15
N ALA A 1101 5.24 71.29 -9.02
CA ALA A 1101 6.14 72.44 -8.85
C ALA A 1101 7.28 72.23 -7.81
N LEU A 1102 8.56 72.50 -8.07
CA LEU A 1102 9.18 73.59 -8.79
C LEU A 1102 10.56 73.16 -9.30
N SER A 1103 10.88 73.67 -10.48
CA SER A 1103 12.22 73.98 -10.97
C SER A 1103 13.07 74.71 -9.91
N GLY A 1104 14.36 74.37 -9.81
CA GLY A 1104 15.33 75.24 -9.14
C GLY A 1104 16.72 74.63 -8.94
N HIS A 1105 17.66 75.08 -9.78
CA HIS A 1105 19.10 75.23 -9.50
C HIS A 1105 20.01 73.97 -9.51
N SER A 1106 20.62 73.78 -10.68
CA SER A 1106 22.07 73.66 -10.93
C SER A 1106 22.96 73.01 -9.85
N ARG A 1107 23.57 71.87 -10.15
CA ARG A 1107 24.88 71.75 -10.82
C ARG A 1107 25.10 70.31 -11.29
#